data_AF-A0A6J3BR77-F1
#
_entry.id   AF-A0A6J3BR77-F1
#
_cell.length_a   1.000
_cell.length_b   1.000
_cell.length_c   1.000
_cell.angle_alpha   90.00
_cell.angle_beta   90.00
_cell.angle_gamma   90.00
#
_symmetry.space_group_name_H-M   'P 1'
#
loop_
_entity.id
_entity.type
_entity.pdbx_description
1 polymer ?
#
loop_
_entity_poly.entity_id
_entity_poly.type
_entity_poly.pdbx_seq_one_letter_code
_entity_poly.pdbx_strand_id
1 'polypeptide(L)'
;MECARTAWCAALVLASLAAAGPRYSSRIVHTHAGAIRGIIVEPASRRLEPVEVFWGVPYAGQPARLGPPPAPPSWPGTRLADAFAPVCPQRYPDISNKSAALSKMPLGMYNELKATVPLLANQSEDCLYLNIYVPGSGARGVEAPYAVVVWAGGPSHEWGSGNALDGAVLAARAHLLVVTINYRLGLLGYLTSGLRSDEVQQAGGAAVLDVAAALSWVQLNIAAFGGDPRRVTLAGHSAGAALANALLMMPSSKGLASRVLLLSGSALSPTALAPDAALAREHTVQALRCTPDSTTDENWLVECIRARPLVALLAVEAPKARFLAGWAPSVPLLKDSSLSQAPTKALHASETFLECALAVVVATTESYQFFNEDDIRHGFEEEHRNRILRTYVRNVYRYHRNEIFAAIRNEYTDWEKPIQHPINIRDATLESLSDAAVASPALRVAQLHARRGARTYFAHFAHQSKDADYPQRLGSVTSETLPYFLGLPLVGGMQFAPRNYSRGDIAVAESAVALLAAFAKTGDPTPRTDERHHENAISWPRYELNTQQYLSISTKLRVKSHYRGHKMALWLHLIPQLHRPGAAPRHHQFRSIHPDMFAGEIFPELYTTTAALDDEEESPEVEEDPPEIEECEPSPSPRPALSALPAPQPSPKEDSLTTLDSQYYSYTVALGVTVGAGCFLLALNVLVFAGIYLQRGRRRTTHRRPRREGSCNSRTRAGSLSSDPTTITSPRKSTLKRSSESELKERPNNAAPPKKRVQIQEISV
;
A
#
# COMPACT_ATOMS: atom_id res chain seq x y z
N MET A 1 -8.08 64.55 0.79
CA MET A 1 -9.29 63.81 0.32
C MET A 1 -8.97 62.36 -0.05
N GLU A 2 -7.75 62.02 -0.48
CA GLU A 2 -7.46 60.67 -1.00
C GLU A 2 -7.68 59.52 -0.01
N CYS A 3 -7.39 59.66 1.30
CA CYS A 3 -7.63 58.57 2.26
C CYS A 3 -9.09 58.12 2.33
N ALA A 4 -10.07 59.01 2.05
CA ALA A 4 -11.47 58.61 1.96
C ALA A 4 -11.75 57.80 0.67
N ARG A 5 -11.08 58.13 -0.44
CA ARG A 5 -11.19 57.39 -1.71
C ARG A 5 -10.51 56.02 -1.63
N THR A 6 -9.33 55.91 -1.01
CA THR A 6 -8.67 54.61 -0.82
C THR A 6 -9.44 53.71 0.14
N ALA A 7 -10.02 54.25 1.22
CA ALA A 7 -10.93 53.52 2.09
C ALA A 7 -12.19 53.04 1.36
N TRP A 8 -12.81 53.88 0.52
CA TRP A 8 -13.95 53.49 -0.31
C TRP A 8 -13.59 52.42 -1.35
N CYS A 9 -12.45 52.53 -2.03
CA CYS A 9 -11.99 51.48 -2.96
C CYS A 9 -11.69 50.16 -2.24
N ALA A 10 -11.06 50.20 -1.06
CA ALA A 10 -10.83 49.01 -0.24
C ALA A 10 -12.15 48.37 0.24
N ALA A 11 -13.12 49.19 0.67
CA ALA A 11 -14.46 48.73 1.05
C ALA A 11 -15.23 48.15 -0.14
N LEU A 12 -15.13 48.73 -1.34
CA LEU A 12 -15.73 48.19 -2.57
C LEU A 12 -15.08 46.87 -3.01
N VAL A 13 -13.75 46.74 -2.88
CA VAL A 13 -13.05 45.47 -3.16
C VAL A 13 -13.46 44.39 -2.15
N LEU A 14 -13.50 44.70 -0.86
CA LEU A 14 -13.96 43.78 0.19
C LEU A 14 -15.44 43.42 0.01
N ALA A 15 -16.31 44.37 -0.35
CA ALA A 15 -17.71 44.10 -0.67
C ALA A 15 -17.86 43.22 -1.92
N SER A 16 -17.06 43.44 -2.96
CA SER A 16 -17.09 42.59 -4.17
C SER A 16 -16.59 41.17 -3.91
N LEU A 17 -15.60 41.00 -3.02
CA LEU A 17 -15.14 39.69 -2.55
C LEU A 17 -16.18 38.99 -1.65
N ALA A 18 -16.98 39.75 -0.90
CA ALA A 18 -18.06 39.21 -0.06
C ALA A 18 -19.39 38.95 -0.81
N ALA A 19 -19.56 39.51 -2.01
CA ALA A 19 -20.82 39.44 -2.77
C ALA A 19 -20.87 38.31 -3.83
N ALA A 20 -19.78 37.57 -4.04
CA ALA A 20 -19.72 36.46 -4.97
C ALA A 20 -20.35 35.18 -4.38
N GLY A 21 -21.69 35.11 -4.41
CA GLY A 21 -22.43 33.88 -4.12
C GLY A 21 -22.08 32.73 -5.11
N PRO A 22 -22.45 31.48 -4.80
CA PRO A 22 -22.08 30.32 -5.61
C PRO A 22 -22.55 30.48 -7.06
N ARG A 23 -21.62 30.28 -8.00
CA ARG A 23 -21.85 30.41 -9.45
C ARG A 23 -22.63 29.20 -9.98
N TYR A 24 -23.95 29.16 -9.75
CA TYR A 24 -24.81 28.09 -10.25
C TYR A 24 -24.63 27.84 -11.74
N SER A 25 -24.63 26.56 -12.14
CA SER A 25 -24.65 26.17 -13.55
C SER A 25 -25.89 26.70 -14.27
N SER A 26 -25.78 26.96 -15.57
CA SER A 26 -26.94 27.21 -16.44
C SER A 26 -27.71 25.93 -16.79
N ARG A 27 -27.08 24.76 -16.63
CA ARG A 27 -27.64 23.45 -16.92
C ARG A 27 -28.39 22.90 -15.70
N ILE A 28 -29.49 22.21 -15.97
CA ILE A 28 -30.25 21.41 -15.01
C ILE A 28 -30.16 19.96 -15.49
N VAL A 29 -29.60 19.08 -14.65
CA VAL A 29 -29.45 17.66 -14.96
C VAL A 29 -30.66 16.92 -14.42
N HIS A 30 -31.33 16.14 -15.27
CA HIS A 30 -32.48 15.35 -14.90
C HIS A 30 -32.01 13.92 -14.56
N THR A 31 -32.21 13.52 -13.32
CA THR A 31 -31.96 12.16 -12.81
C THR A 31 -33.28 11.40 -12.71
N HIS A 32 -33.23 10.08 -12.49
CA HIS A 32 -34.44 9.27 -12.31
C HIS A 32 -35.25 9.64 -11.05
N ALA A 33 -34.62 10.29 -10.06
CA ALA A 33 -35.30 10.75 -8.84
C ALA A 33 -35.84 12.19 -8.95
N GLY A 34 -35.27 13.02 -9.84
CA GLY A 34 -35.69 14.42 -10.02
C GLY A 34 -34.63 15.28 -10.70
N ALA A 35 -34.94 16.56 -10.89
CA ALA A 35 -34.01 17.52 -11.48
C ALA A 35 -33.03 18.07 -10.44
N ILE A 36 -31.78 18.32 -10.85
CA ILE A 36 -30.68 18.80 -9.99
C ILE A 36 -29.92 19.93 -10.70
N ARG A 37 -29.54 20.95 -9.94
CA ARG A 37 -28.69 22.06 -10.40
C ARG A 37 -27.45 22.20 -9.52
N GLY A 38 -26.28 22.03 -10.12
CA GLY A 38 -24.97 22.20 -9.49
C GLY A 38 -24.41 23.62 -9.64
N ILE A 39 -23.15 23.79 -9.27
CA ILE A 39 -22.39 25.04 -9.33
C ILE A 39 -21.13 24.87 -10.20
N ILE A 40 -20.54 25.98 -10.63
CA ILE A 40 -19.25 26.00 -11.31
C ILE A 40 -18.16 26.36 -10.29
N VAL A 41 -17.19 25.47 -10.12
CA VAL A 41 -15.99 25.68 -9.28
C VAL A 41 -14.79 25.90 -10.18
N GLU A 42 -14.01 26.95 -9.90
CA GLU A 42 -12.77 27.27 -10.60
C GLU A 42 -11.57 26.79 -9.75
N PRO A 43 -10.81 25.75 -10.17
CA PRO A 43 -9.67 25.27 -9.40
C PRO A 43 -8.58 26.35 -9.24
N ALA A 44 -7.76 26.25 -8.18
CA ALA A 44 -6.73 27.24 -7.82
C ALA A 44 -5.49 27.27 -8.76
N SER A 45 -5.66 26.99 -10.05
CA SER A 45 -4.61 27.03 -11.07
C SER A 45 -5.19 27.46 -12.42
N ARG A 46 -4.64 28.54 -13.01
CA ARG A 46 -5.04 29.09 -14.33
C ARG A 46 -4.79 28.14 -15.53
N ARG A 47 -4.32 26.91 -15.27
CA ARG A 47 -4.10 25.85 -16.27
C ARG A 47 -5.21 24.80 -16.28
N LEU A 48 -6.13 24.84 -15.31
CA LEU A 48 -7.24 23.91 -15.20
C LEU A 48 -8.53 24.60 -15.67
N GLU A 49 -9.41 23.84 -16.31
CA GLU A 49 -10.74 24.32 -16.67
C GLU A 49 -11.66 24.40 -15.44
N PRO A 50 -12.71 25.25 -15.46
CA PRO A 50 -13.76 25.22 -14.45
C PRO A 50 -14.52 23.88 -14.50
N VAL A 51 -14.96 23.41 -13.35
CA VAL A 51 -15.64 22.12 -13.14
C VAL A 51 -17.09 22.38 -12.76
N GLU A 52 -18.05 21.69 -13.38
CA GLU A 52 -19.44 21.66 -12.93
C GLU A 52 -19.57 20.62 -11.80
N VAL A 53 -19.94 21.07 -10.61
CA VAL A 53 -19.93 20.28 -9.36
C VAL A 53 -21.34 20.20 -8.77
N PHE A 54 -21.72 19.00 -8.33
CA PHE A 54 -22.98 18.70 -7.67
C PHE A 54 -22.68 18.03 -6.32
N TRP A 55 -22.80 18.76 -5.22
CA TRP A 55 -22.62 18.25 -3.86
C TRP A 55 -23.94 17.76 -3.25
N GLY A 56 -23.89 16.76 -2.36
CA GLY A 56 -25.05 16.34 -1.58
C GLY A 56 -26.22 15.76 -2.40
N VAL A 57 -25.90 14.98 -3.44
CA VAL A 57 -26.88 14.26 -4.27
C VAL A 57 -27.24 12.92 -3.61
N PRO A 58 -28.50 12.68 -3.21
CA PRO A 58 -28.89 11.41 -2.59
C PRO A 58 -28.86 10.28 -3.60
N TYR A 59 -28.17 9.19 -3.26
CA TYR A 59 -28.17 7.96 -4.08
C TYR A 59 -29.07 6.86 -3.52
N ALA A 60 -29.39 6.95 -2.23
CA ALA A 60 -30.34 6.12 -1.50
C ALA A 60 -31.17 7.01 -0.56
N GLY A 61 -32.26 6.49 0.01
CA GLY A 61 -32.96 7.12 1.13
C GLY A 61 -32.28 6.83 2.47
N GLN A 62 -32.72 7.50 3.54
CA GLN A 62 -32.26 7.18 4.90
C GLN A 62 -32.53 5.69 5.22
N PRO A 63 -31.51 4.88 5.52
CA PRO A 63 -31.68 3.45 5.76
C PRO A 63 -32.20 3.18 7.18
N ALA A 64 -32.96 2.09 7.33
CA ALA A 64 -33.16 1.50 8.65
C ALA A 64 -31.83 0.95 9.18
N ARG A 65 -31.57 1.05 10.48
CA ARG A 65 -30.40 0.42 11.10
C ARG A 65 -30.45 -1.09 10.89
N LEU A 66 -29.29 -1.68 10.59
CA LEU A 66 -29.15 -3.08 10.17
C LEU A 66 -30.17 -3.46 9.08
N GLY A 67 -30.22 -2.65 8.01
CA GLY A 67 -31.02 -2.90 6.83
C GLY A 67 -30.31 -2.40 5.56
N PRO A 68 -30.70 -2.92 4.38
CA PRO A 68 -30.18 -2.47 3.09
C PRO A 68 -30.51 -0.99 2.82
N PRO A 69 -29.74 -0.30 1.98
CA PRO A 69 -30.04 1.07 1.55
C PRO A 69 -31.32 1.10 0.69
N PRO A 70 -32.36 1.86 1.06
CA PRO A 70 -33.57 1.98 0.25
C PRO A 70 -33.33 2.85 -0.99
N ALA A 71 -34.16 2.67 -2.03
CA ALA A 71 -34.13 3.50 -3.23
C ALA A 71 -34.18 5.01 -2.90
N PRO A 72 -33.51 5.88 -3.69
CA PRO A 72 -33.49 7.31 -3.43
C PRO A 72 -34.90 7.91 -3.53
N PRO A 73 -35.30 8.78 -2.58
CA PRO A 73 -36.60 9.44 -2.65
C PRO A 73 -36.66 10.36 -3.89
N SER A 74 -37.79 10.41 -4.56
CA SER A 74 -38.02 11.37 -5.64
C SER A 74 -38.47 12.74 -5.09
N TRP A 75 -38.19 13.81 -5.83
CA TRP A 75 -38.58 15.18 -5.45
C TRP A 75 -39.18 15.97 -6.62
N PRO A 76 -40.19 16.83 -6.35
CA PRO A 76 -40.71 17.76 -7.34
C PRO A 76 -39.73 18.92 -7.58
N GLY A 77 -39.73 19.46 -8.79
CA GLY A 77 -38.91 20.61 -9.16
C GLY A 77 -37.41 20.31 -9.25
N THR A 78 -36.58 21.34 -9.04
CA THR A 78 -35.11 21.25 -9.14
C THR A 78 -34.46 21.41 -7.78
N ARG A 79 -33.74 20.37 -7.32
CA ARG A 79 -32.91 20.42 -6.11
C ARG A 79 -31.59 21.16 -6.40
N LEU A 80 -31.16 22.02 -5.48
CA LEU A 80 -29.82 22.60 -5.51
C LEU A 80 -28.81 21.60 -4.93
N ALA A 81 -27.64 21.51 -5.57
CA ALA A 81 -26.53 20.62 -5.20
C ALA A 81 -25.25 21.45 -5.01
N ASP A 82 -25.36 22.48 -4.17
CA ASP A 82 -24.42 23.58 -3.96
C ASP A 82 -23.74 23.55 -2.57
N ALA A 83 -24.08 22.56 -1.74
CA ALA A 83 -23.46 22.31 -0.43
C ALA A 83 -23.31 20.80 -0.16
N PHE A 84 -22.32 20.42 0.64
CA PHE A 84 -22.17 19.05 1.11
C PHE A 84 -23.34 18.65 2.03
N ALA A 85 -23.89 17.45 1.79
CA ALA A 85 -24.80 16.80 2.72
C ALA A 85 -24.04 16.27 3.97
N PRO A 86 -24.74 15.98 5.08
CA PRO A 86 -24.13 15.43 6.29
C PRO A 86 -23.32 14.16 6.03
N VAL A 87 -22.28 13.95 6.83
CA VAL A 87 -21.50 12.70 6.82
C VAL A 87 -22.17 11.64 7.70
N CYS A 88 -21.84 10.37 7.48
CA CYS A 88 -22.37 9.29 8.32
C CYS A 88 -21.83 9.37 9.76
N PRO A 89 -22.58 8.90 10.78
CA PRO A 89 -22.22 9.09 12.17
C PRO A 89 -20.97 8.30 12.52
N GLN A 90 -20.01 8.96 13.18
CA GLN A 90 -18.65 8.44 13.29
C GLN A 90 -17.89 9.05 14.48
N ARG A 91 -16.93 8.28 15.01
CA ARG A 91 -16.06 8.68 16.11
C ARG A 91 -14.60 8.58 15.67
N TYR A 92 -14.07 9.68 15.12
CA TYR A 92 -12.65 9.81 14.80
C TYR A 92 -11.79 9.96 16.07
N PRO A 93 -10.45 9.73 15.98
CA PRO A 93 -9.54 9.91 17.11
C PRO A 93 -9.58 11.34 17.68
N ASP A 94 -9.52 11.46 19.00
CA ASP A 94 -9.44 12.75 19.67
C ASP A 94 -8.09 13.45 19.40
N ILE A 95 -8.17 14.66 18.84
CA ILE A 95 -7.04 15.54 18.53
C ILE A 95 -7.03 16.83 19.37
N SER A 96 -7.92 16.96 20.35
CA SER A 96 -8.05 18.16 21.21
C SER A 96 -6.76 18.44 21.99
N ASN A 97 -6.15 17.39 22.55
CA ASN A 97 -4.82 17.44 23.16
C ASN A 97 -3.77 16.86 22.22
N LYS A 98 -3.01 17.73 21.55
CA LYS A 98 -1.96 17.34 20.60
C LYS A 98 -0.95 16.34 21.18
N SER A 99 -0.56 16.47 22.45
CA SER A 99 0.43 15.56 23.06
C SER A 99 -0.15 14.16 23.28
N ALA A 100 -1.44 14.07 23.67
CA ALA A 100 -2.14 12.79 23.83
C ALA A 100 -2.53 12.14 22.48
N ALA A 101 -2.65 12.93 21.42
CA ALA A 101 -2.81 12.42 20.05
C ALA A 101 -1.48 11.88 19.50
N LEU A 102 -0.37 12.63 19.64
CA LEU A 102 0.94 12.22 19.14
C LEU A 102 1.55 11.00 19.86
N SER A 103 1.11 10.67 21.08
CA SER A 103 1.45 9.40 21.73
C SER A 103 0.67 8.19 21.19
N LYS A 104 -0.25 8.41 20.23
CA LYS A 104 -1.08 7.36 19.59
C LYS A 104 -0.98 7.32 18.06
N MET A 105 -0.55 8.39 17.42
CA MET A 105 -0.42 8.51 15.95
C MET A 105 0.79 9.39 15.58
N PRO A 106 1.32 9.32 14.35
CA PRO A 106 2.46 10.14 13.95
C PRO A 106 2.00 11.52 13.44
N LEU A 107 2.92 12.48 13.36
CA LEU A 107 2.63 13.89 13.06
C LEU A 107 1.92 14.11 11.73
N GLY A 108 2.28 13.37 10.67
CA GLY A 108 1.62 13.47 9.37
C GLY A 108 0.13 13.12 9.44
N MET A 109 -0.21 12.04 10.14
CA MET A 109 -1.60 11.60 10.34
C MET A 109 -2.37 12.58 11.23
N TYR A 110 -1.73 13.14 12.27
CA TYR A 110 -2.34 14.19 13.10
C TYR A 110 -2.64 15.47 12.28
N ASN A 111 -1.72 15.90 11.41
CA ASN A 111 -1.91 17.07 10.56
C ASN A 111 -3.02 16.84 9.52
N GLU A 112 -3.06 15.66 8.91
CA GLU A 112 -4.10 15.23 7.97
C GLU A 112 -5.48 15.20 8.63
N LEU A 113 -5.65 14.46 9.74
CA LEU A 113 -6.90 14.39 10.48
C LEU A 113 -7.36 15.78 10.96
N LYS A 114 -6.44 16.64 11.41
CA LYS A 114 -6.77 18.03 11.78
C LYS A 114 -7.31 18.86 10.61
N ALA A 115 -6.85 18.61 9.38
CA ALA A 115 -7.40 19.24 8.18
C ALA A 115 -8.77 18.67 7.78
N THR A 116 -9.01 17.38 8.02
CA THR A 116 -10.27 16.70 7.67
C THR A 116 -11.42 16.98 8.63
N VAL A 117 -11.15 17.06 9.95
CA VAL A 117 -12.18 17.15 11.00
C VAL A 117 -13.29 18.19 10.77
N PRO A 118 -13.03 19.42 10.28
CA PRO A 118 -14.10 20.39 9.98
C PRO A 118 -15.16 19.88 9.00
N LEU A 119 -14.79 18.99 8.07
CA LEU A 119 -15.71 18.37 7.10
C LEU A 119 -16.50 17.18 7.69
N LEU A 120 -16.11 16.68 8.86
CA LEU A 120 -16.71 15.54 9.55
C LEU A 120 -17.63 15.96 10.72
N ALA A 121 -17.83 17.27 10.92
CA ALA A 121 -18.55 17.83 12.05
C ALA A 121 -20.09 17.75 11.90
N ASN A 122 -20.62 17.86 10.67
CA ASN A 122 -22.05 17.75 10.39
C ASN A 122 -22.43 16.29 10.13
N GLN A 123 -22.93 15.58 11.15
CA GLN A 123 -23.24 14.14 11.09
C GLN A 123 -24.74 13.87 11.13
N SER A 124 -25.21 12.87 10.37
CA SER A 124 -26.61 12.41 10.37
C SER A 124 -26.70 10.92 10.03
N GLU A 125 -27.77 10.24 10.45
CA GLU A 125 -28.09 8.89 9.93
C GLU A 125 -28.65 8.94 8.50
N ASP A 126 -29.21 10.08 8.08
CA ASP A 126 -29.41 10.39 6.66
C ASP A 126 -28.09 10.92 6.07
N CYS A 127 -27.29 10.01 5.51
CA CYS A 127 -25.93 10.30 5.03
C CYS A 127 -25.59 9.64 3.68
N LEU A 128 -26.53 8.95 3.03
CA LEU A 128 -26.29 8.19 1.78
C LEU A 128 -26.30 9.11 0.54
N TYR A 129 -25.34 10.02 0.55
CA TYR A 129 -25.12 11.05 -0.45
C TYR A 129 -23.81 10.85 -1.20
N LEU A 130 -23.78 11.30 -2.45
CA LEU A 130 -22.59 11.38 -3.28
C LEU A 130 -22.39 12.79 -3.85
N ASN A 131 -21.15 13.04 -4.27
CA ASN A 131 -20.70 14.29 -4.87
C ASN A 131 -20.19 14.00 -6.28
N ILE A 132 -20.52 14.85 -7.25
CA ILE A 132 -20.19 14.65 -8.68
C ILE A 132 -19.39 15.85 -9.18
N TYR A 133 -18.28 15.59 -9.86
CA TYR A 133 -17.37 16.56 -10.47
C TYR A 133 -17.29 16.28 -11.97
N VAL A 134 -17.84 17.17 -12.78
CA VAL A 134 -17.92 17.06 -14.25
C VAL A 134 -16.93 18.05 -14.88
N PRO A 135 -16.01 17.60 -15.75
CA PRO A 135 -15.03 18.47 -16.40
C PRO A 135 -15.70 19.46 -17.36
N GLY A 136 -15.24 20.71 -17.33
CA GLY A 136 -15.75 21.80 -18.15
C GLY A 136 -16.99 22.49 -17.56
N SER A 137 -17.34 23.64 -18.13
CA SER A 137 -18.44 24.51 -17.66
C SER A 137 -19.83 24.05 -18.13
N GLY A 138 -20.20 22.80 -17.84
CA GLY A 138 -21.54 22.25 -18.05
C GLY A 138 -21.95 21.92 -19.50
N ALA A 139 -21.25 22.43 -20.51
CA ALA A 139 -21.36 21.93 -21.88
C ALA A 139 -20.66 20.56 -22.02
N ARG A 140 -21.22 19.63 -22.81
CA ARG A 140 -20.53 18.36 -23.13
C ARG A 140 -19.29 18.67 -23.98
N GLY A 141 -18.09 18.47 -23.44
CA GLY A 141 -16.84 18.59 -24.18
C GLY A 141 -16.65 17.48 -25.21
N VAL A 142 -15.65 17.63 -26.08
CA VAL A 142 -15.40 16.73 -27.23
C VAL A 142 -15.04 15.30 -26.80
N GLU A 143 -14.52 15.11 -25.58
CA GLU A 143 -14.24 13.78 -25.01
C GLU A 143 -15.47 13.05 -24.42
N ALA A 144 -16.66 13.64 -24.46
CA ALA A 144 -17.87 13.01 -23.94
C ALA A 144 -18.33 11.82 -24.82
N PRO A 145 -18.82 10.71 -24.23
CA PRO A 145 -19.05 10.51 -22.81
C PRO A 145 -17.77 10.18 -22.04
N TYR A 146 -17.59 10.82 -20.88
CA TYR A 146 -16.38 10.69 -20.07
C TYR A 146 -16.30 9.33 -19.36
N ALA A 147 -15.09 8.82 -19.15
CA ALA A 147 -14.91 7.71 -18.20
C ALA A 147 -15.15 8.20 -16.77
N VAL A 148 -15.66 7.30 -15.91
CA VAL A 148 -16.14 7.63 -14.57
C VAL A 148 -15.24 6.99 -13.52
N VAL A 149 -14.79 7.77 -12.53
CA VAL A 149 -14.07 7.27 -11.35
C VAL A 149 -14.91 7.51 -10.11
N VAL A 150 -15.26 6.44 -9.39
CA VAL A 150 -16.04 6.49 -8.14
C VAL A 150 -15.11 6.19 -6.97
N TRP A 151 -14.90 7.16 -6.08
CA TRP A 151 -14.02 7.03 -4.91
C TRP A 151 -14.76 6.55 -3.67
N ALA A 152 -14.44 5.34 -3.22
CA ALA A 152 -14.98 4.69 -2.03
C ALA A 152 -14.32 5.23 -0.74
N GLY A 153 -14.73 6.42 -0.31
CA GLY A 153 -14.63 6.87 1.08
C GLY A 153 -13.23 7.10 1.65
N GLY A 154 -13.15 7.02 2.98
CA GLY A 154 -12.03 7.55 3.79
C GLY A 154 -11.00 6.50 4.25
N PRO A 155 -10.03 6.91 5.09
CA PRO A 155 -8.87 6.10 5.45
C PRO A 155 -9.19 4.95 6.43
N SER A 156 -10.36 4.97 7.08
CA SER A 156 -10.78 4.01 8.10
C SER A 156 -12.22 3.54 7.91
N HIS A 157 -12.53 2.34 8.39
CA HIS A 157 -13.90 1.85 8.54
C HIS A 157 -14.67 2.54 9.69
N GLU A 158 -13.98 3.18 10.65
CA GLU A 158 -14.63 3.82 11.82
C GLU A 158 -14.91 5.31 11.59
N TRP A 159 -14.22 5.98 10.66
CA TRP A 159 -14.35 7.41 10.38
C TRP A 159 -13.80 7.79 8.99
N GLY A 160 -14.34 8.86 8.41
CA GLY A 160 -14.03 9.35 7.07
C GLY A 160 -15.27 9.87 6.33
N SER A 161 -15.08 10.40 5.12
CA SER A 161 -16.17 10.84 4.23
C SER A 161 -15.64 11.09 2.81
N GLY A 162 -16.47 10.85 1.80
CA GLY A 162 -16.22 11.29 0.42
C GLY A 162 -16.19 12.82 0.27
N ASN A 163 -16.77 13.57 1.22
CA ASN A 163 -16.71 15.04 1.25
C ASN A 163 -15.28 15.58 1.47
N ALA A 164 -14.38 14.76 2.03
CA ALA A 164 -12.97 15.09 2.22
C ALA A 164 -12.11 14.94 0.95
N LEU A 165 -12.67 14.35 -0.12
CA LEU A 165 -11.98 14.08 -1.37
C LEU A 165 -12.36 15.12 -2.43
N ASP A 166 -11.45 16.06 -2.72
CA ASP A 166 -11.66 17.02 -3.81
C ASP A 166 -11.41 16.34 -5.18
N GLY A 167 -12.50 16.02 -5.88
CA GLY A 167 -12.47 15.45 -7.22
C GLY A 167 -12.23 16.48 -8.35
N ALA A 168 -12.29 17.79 -8.08
CA ALA A 168 -12.29 18.81 -9.13
C ALA A 168 -10.96 18.86 -9.91
N VAL A 169 -9.83 18.75 -9.21
CA VAL A 169 -8.50 18.80 -9.83
C VAL A 169 -8.26 17.60 -10.74
N LEU A 170 -8.64 16.40 -10.28
CA LEU A 170 -8.60 15.17 -11.09
C LEU A 170 -9.52 15.29 -12.31
N ALA A 171 -10.76 15.74 -12.12
CA ALA A 171 -11.73 15.90 -13.21
C ALA A 171 -11.19 16.82 -14.31
N ALA A 172 -10.78 18.05 -13.96
CA ALA A 172 -10.26 19.05 -14.88
C ALA A 172 -8.92 18.67 -15.54
N ARG A 173 -8.02 17.97 -14.83
CA ARG A 173 -6.70 17.62 -15.38
C ARG A 173 -6.71 16.39 -16.27
N ALA A 174 -7.63 15.46 -16.02
CA ALA A 174 -7.72 14.18 -16.72
C ALA A 174 -8.85 14.08 -17.74
N HIS A 175 -9.79 15.04 -17.75
CA HIS A 175 -11.09 14.95 -18.42
C HIS A 175 -11.79 13.61 -18.10
N LEU A 176 -12.01 13.40 -16.79
CA LEU A 176 -12.76 12.29 -16.21
C LEU A 176 -13.95 12.87 -15.44
N LEU A 177 -15.06 12.15 -15.40
CA LEU A 177 -16.13 12.45 -14.46
C LEU A 177 -15.79 11.75 -13.13
N VAL A 178 -15.65 12.52 -12.05
CA VAL A 178 -15.28 11.98 -10.73
C VAL A 178 -16.49 12.00 -9.81
N VAL A 179 -16.70 10.92 -9.06
CA VAL A 179 -17.74 10.79 -8.04
C VAL A 179 -17.06 10.44 -6.71
N THR A 180 -17.50 11.03 -5.61
CA THR A 180 -17.07 10.64 -4.24
C THR A 180 -18.30 10.30 -3.42
N ILE A 181 -18.25 9.24 -2.62
CA ILE A 181 -19.43 8.67 -1.95
C ILE A 181 -19.27 8.64 -0.42
N ASN A 182 -20.37 8.84 0.30
CA ASN A 182 -20.50 8.51 1.71
C ASN A 182 -21.22 7.16 1.86
N TYR A 183 -20.81 6.34 2.82
CA TYR A 183 -21.42 5.07 3.20
C TYR A 183 -21.35 4.91 4.73
N ARG A 184 -22.18 4.03 5.32
CA ARG A 184 -22.24 3.85 6.78
C ARG A 184 -20.92 3.32 7.35
N LEU A 185 -20.55 3.80 8.53
CA LEU A 185 -19.26 3.53 9.20
C LEU A 185 -19.45 2.87 10.57
N GLY A 186 -18.38 2.28 11.10
CA GLY A 186 -18.36 1.63 12.42
C GLY A 186 -19.45 0.58 12.58
N LEU A 187 -20.06 0.53 13.77
CA LEU A 187 -21.18 -0.35 14.09
C LEU A 187 -22.31 -0.26 13.05
N LEU A 188 -22.67 0.95 12.60
CA LEU A 188 -23.78 1.17 11.67
C LEU A 188 -23.50 0.65 10.25
N GLY A 189 -22.23 0.53 9.86
CA GLY A 189 -21.80 0.01 8.56
C GLY A 189 -21.48 -1.49 8.56
N TYR A 190 -21.07 -2.05 9.70
CA TYR A 190 -20.36 -3.34 9.74
C TYR A 190 -20.86 -4.35 10.76
N LEU A 191 -21.73 -3.98 11.70
CA LEU A 191 -22.45 -4.96 12.51
C LEU A 191 -23.42 -5.75 11.61
N THR A 192 -23.48 -7.06 11.80
CA THR A 192 -24.44 -7.94 11.14
C THR A 192 -25.37 -8.60 12.16
N SER A 193 -26.55 -9.02 11.71
CA SER A 193 -27.56 -9.68 12.56
C SER A 193 -27.12 -11.09 13.03
N GLY A 194 -26.30 -11.78 12.24
CA GLY A 194 -26.03 -13.22 12.36
C GLY A 194 -27.03 -14.10 11.62
N LEU A 195 -28.11 -13.54 11.06
CA LEU A 195 -29.14 -14.29 10.34
C LEU A 195 -28.70 -14.57 8.90
N ARG A 196 -28.64 -15.84 8.49
CA ARG A 196 -28.24 -16.22 7.12
C ARG A 196 -29.21 -15.72 6.03
N SER A 197 -30.45 -15.40 6.41
CA SER A 197 -31.49 -14.83 5.54
C SER A 197 -31.29 -13.35 5.23
N ASP A 198 -30.58 -12.61 6.09
CA ASP A 198 -30.37 -11.16 6.00
C ASP A 198 -29.42 -10.77 4.87
N GLU A 199 -29.84 -9.83 4.02
CA GLU A 199 -29.04 -9.28 2.92
C GLU A 199 -27.78 -8.56 3.44
N VAL A 200 -27.86 -7.89 4.59
CA VAL A 200 -26.71 -7.22 5.24
C VAL A 200 -25.67 -8.26 5.66
N GLN A 201 -26.11 -9.42 6.16
CA GLN A 201 -25.22 -10.53 6.52
C GLN A 201 -24.63 -11.22 5.29
N GLN A 202 -25.41 -11.42 4.23
CA GLN A 202 -24.96 -12.02 2.97
C GLN A 202 -23.93 -11.14 2.24
N ALA A 203 -24.09 -9.81 2.28
CA ALA A 203 -23.14 -8.86 1.69
C ALA A 203 -21.87 -8.61 2.54
N GLY A 204 -21.81 -9.16 3.74
CA GLY A 204 -20.70 -8.95 4.68
C GLY A 204 -20.73 -7.61 5.44
N GLY A 205 -21.78 -6.80 5.28
CA GLY A 205 -21.96 -5.53 5.98
C GLY A 205 -22.79 -4.52 5.20
N ALA A 206 -23.48 -3.63 5.92
CA ALA A 206 -24.39 -2.64 5.35
C ALA A 206 -23.65 -1.60 4.49
N ALA A 207 -22.41 -1.27 4.84
CA ALA A 207 -21.53 -0.39 4.06
C ALA A 207 -21.19 -0.95 2.67
N VAL A 208 -21.16 -2.29 2.51
CA VAL A 208 -20.88 -2.91 1.20
C VAL A 208 -22.07 -2.74 0.27
N LEU A 209 -23.29 -2.87 0.81
CA LEU A 209 -24.54 -2.56 0.11
C LEU A 209 -24.67 -1.07 -0.22
N ASP A 210 -24.23 -0.17 0.66
CA ASP A 210 -24.22 1.28 0.40
C ASP A 210 -23.36 1.61 -0.84
N VAL A 211 -22.16 1.03 -0.95
CA VAL A 211 -21.30 1.20 -2.13
C VAL A 211 -21.93 0.57 -3.38
N ALA A 212 -22.56 -0.60 -3.26
CA ALA A 212 -23.29 -1.25 -4.38
C ALA A 212 -24.48 -0.39 -4.87
N ALA A 213 -25.23 0.23 -3.95
CA ALA A 213 -26.33 1.14 -4.27
C ALA A 213 -25.83 2.43 -4.93
N ALA A 214 -24.72 3.01 -4.44
CA ALA A 214 -24.11 4.17 -5.06
C ALA A 214 -23.62 3.88 -6.49
N LEU A 215 -23.03 2.71 -6.74
CA LEU A 215 -22.66 2.27 -8.09
C LEU A 215 -23.88 1.99 -8.98
N SER A 216 -24.94 1.38 -8.44
CA SER A 216 -26.21 1.20 -9.17
C SER A 216 -26.84 2.54 -9.56
N TRP A 217 -26.78 3.54 -8.68
CA TRP A 217 -27.21 4.91 -8.99
C TRP A 217 -26.36 5.53 -10.11
N VAL A 218 -25.04 5.34 -10.08
CA VAL A 218 -24.12 5.80 -11.14
C VAL A 218 -24.45 5.12 -12.47
N GLN A 219 -24.64 3.80 -12.50
CA GLN A 219 -25.04 3.06 -13.70
C GLN A 219 -26.33 3.62 -14.33
N LEU A 220 -27.34 3.96 -13.49
CA LEU A 220 -28.61 4.50 -13.95
C LEU A 220 -28.56 5.98 -14.39
N ASN A 221 -27.79 6.84 -13.71
CA ASN A 221 -27.92 8.30 -13.84
C ASN A 221 -26.73 9.00 -14.51
N ILE A 222 -25.53 8.41 -14.56
CA ILE A 222 -24.30 9.18 -14.89
C ILE A 222 -24.25 9.69 -16.34
N ALA A 223 -25.00 9.06 -17.25
CA ALA A 223 -25.17 9.50 -18.64
C ALA A 223 -25.87 10.87 -18.76
N ALA A 224 -26.73 11.23 -17.79
CA ALA A 224 -27.38 12.54 -17.73
C ALA A 224 -26.38 13.67 -17.44
N PHE A 225 -25.34 13.39 -16.65
CA PHE A 225 -24.21 14.29 -16.39
C PHE A 225 -23.21 14.29 -17.55
N GLY A 226 -23.03 13.14 -18.22
CA GLY A 226 -22.17 12.99 -19.40
C GLY A 226 -21.09 11.90 -19.27
N GLY A 227 -21.16 11.07 -18.23
CA GLY A 227 -20.30 9.89 -18.09
C GLY A 227 -20.78 8.70 -18.94
N ASP A 228 -19.89 7.74 -19.17
CA ASP A 228 -20.18 6.45 -19.81
C ASP A 228 -20.35 5.37 -18.71
N PRO A 229 -21.57 4.85 -18.47
CA PRO A 229 -21.81 3.81 -17.45
C PRO A 229 -20.97 2.54 -17.69
N ARG A 230 -20.55 2.27 -18.94
CA ARG A 230 -19.70 1.11 -19.30
C ARG A 230 -18.20 1.38 -19.07
N ARG A 231 -17.83 2.55 -18.54
CA ARG A 231 -16.47 2.92 -18.14
C ARG A 231 -16.42 3.48 -16.72
N VAL A 232 -17.15 2.83 -15.81
CA VAL A 232 -17.04 3.04 -14.36
C VAL A 232 -15.81 2.31 -13.81
N THR A 233 -15.02 3.05 -13.02
CA THR A 233 -13.85 2.59 -12.28
C THR A 233 -14.09 2.83 -10.79
N LEU A 234 -14.12 1.79 -9.97
CA LEU A 234 -14.18 1.93 -8.52
C LEU A 234 -12.75 2.12 -7.99
N ALA A 235 -12.50 3.20 -7.26
CA ALA A 235 -11.19 3.51 -6.69
C ALA A 235 -11.28 3.65 -5.18
N GLY A 236 -10.27 3.17 -4.46
CA GLY A 236 -10.22 3.25 -3.00
C GLY A 236 -8.81 3.38 -2.47
N HIS A 237 -8.68 3.88 -1.24
CA HIS A 237 -7.42 4.01 -0.51
C HIS A 237 -7.57 3.43 0.90
N SER A 238 -6.56 2.70 1.40
CA SER A 238 -6.58 2.07 2.73
C SER A 238 -7.87 1.23 2.94
N ALA A 239 -8.70 1.54 3.95
CA ALA A 239 -10.01 0.95 4.19
C ALA A 239 -10.96 1.04 2.97
N GLY A 240 -10.93 2.13 2.21
CA GLY A 240 -11.68 2.27 0.97
C GLY A 240 -11.23 1.28 -0.12
N ALA A 241 -9.95 0.92 -0.17
CA ALA A 241 -9.44 -0.11 -1.07
C ALA A 241 -9.85 -1.52 -0.60
N ALA A 242 -9.80 -1.78 0.72
CA ALA A 242 -10.34 -3.01 1.31
C ALA A 242 -11.82 -3.21 0.95
N LEU A 243 -12.66 -2.18 1.14
CA LEU A 243 -14.09 -2.20 0.83
C LEU A 243 -14.35 -2.38 -0.68
N ALA A 244 -13.60 -1.67 -1.55
CA ALA A 244 -13.70 -1.84 -3.00
C ALA A 244 -13.32 -3.25 -3.47
N ASN A 245 -12.36 -3.90 -2.81
CA ASN A 245 -11.98 -5.28 -3.10
C ASN A 245 -12.98 -6.29 -2.49
N ALA A 246 -13.57 -6.01 -1.32
CA ALA A 246 -14.61 -6.86 -0.72
C ALA A 246 -15.88 -6.90 -1.58
N LEU A 247 -16.26 -5.77 -2.20
CA LEU A 247 -17.38 -5.72 -3.15
C LEU A 247 -17.20 -6.71 -4.33
N LEU A 248 -15.96 -6.95 -4.78
CA LEU A 248 -15.67 -7.92 -5.85
C LEU A 248 -15.89 -9.38 -5.42
N MET A 249 -16.07 -9.69 -4.14
CA MET A 249 -16.45 -11.04 -3.68
C MET A 249 -17.95 -11.32 -3.87
N MET A 250 -18.78 -10.28 -4.02
CA MET A 250 -20.23 -10.43 -4.16
C MET A 250 -20.64 -10.73 -5.62
N PRO A 251 -21.42 -11.79 -5.89
CA PRO A 251 -21.99 -12.02 -7.22
C PRO A 251 -22.96 -10.90 -7.66
N SER A 252 -23.68 -10.29 -6.72
CA SER A 252 -24.65 -9.22 -6.99
C SER A 252 -24.01 -7.87 -7.38
N SER A 253 -22.68 -7.72 -7.28
CA SER A 253 -21.97 -6.53 -7.77
C SER A 253 -21.55 -6.64 -9.25
N LYS A 254 -21.86 -7.76 -9.93
CA LYS A 254 -21.47 -8.02 -11.32
C LYS A 254 -21.95 -6.90 -12.25
N GLY A 255 -21.02 -6.36 -13.03
CA GLY A 255 -21.28 -5.27 -13.98
C GLY A 255 -21.37 -3.85 -13.38
N LEU A 256 -21.43 -3.67 -12.06
CA LEU A 256 -21.55 -2.34 -11.44
C LEU A 256 -20.31 -1.45 -11.66
N ALA A 257 -19.12 -2.06 -11.70
CA ALA A 257 -17.86 -1.42 -12.09
C ALA A 257 -17.09 -2.30 -13.06
N SER A 258 -16.48 -1.69 -14.09
CA SER A 258 -15.71 -2.42 -15.11
C SER A 258 -14.21 -2.54 -14.76
N ARG A 259 -13.77 -1.78 -13.78
CA ARG A 259 -12.36 -1.59 -13.37
C ARG A 259 -12.30 -1.29 -11.87
N VAL A 260 -11.24 -1.73 -11.21
CA VAL A 260 -10.97 -1.40 -9.80
C VAL A 260 -9.52 -0.92 -9.63
N LEU A 261 -9.34 0.16 -8.87
CA LEU A 261 -8.04 0.67 -8.43
C LEU A 261 -7.92 0.57 -6.91
N LEU A 262 -6.93 -0.18 -6.44
CA LEU A 262 -6.60 -0.36 -5.03
C LEU A 262 -5.32 0.41 -4.69
N LEU A 263 -5.43 1.47 -3.88
CA LEU A 263 -4.28 2.22 -3.35
C LEU A 263 -4.02 1.80 -1.89
N SER A 264 -2.86 1.20 -1.61
CA SER A 264 -2.38 0.91 -0.25
C SER A 264 -3.36 0.11 0.63
N GLY A 265 -4.10 -0.84 0.05
CA GLY A 265 -5.03 -1.72 0.76
C GLY A 265 -5.58 -2.84 -0.14
N SER A 266 -6.02 -3.94 0.45
CA SER A 266 -6.60 -5.10 -0.25
C SER A 266 -7.47 -5.91 0.71
N ALA A 267 -8.42 -6.71 0.22
CA ALA A 267 -9.30 -7.51 1.07
C ALA A 267 -8.60 -8.71 1.76
N LEU A 268 -7.32 -8.95 1.48
CA LEU A 268 -6.51 -9.97 2.18
C LEU A 268 -5.66 -9.38 3.33
N SER A 269 -5.67 -8.06 3.52
CA SER A 269 -4.91 -7.41 4.60
C SER A 269 -5.53 -7.69 5.99
N PRO A 270 -4.76 -7.92 7.06
CA PRO A 270 -5.31 -8.18 8.40
C PRO A 270 -6.18 -7.05 8.99
N THR A 271 -6.05 -5.83 8.45
CA THR A 271 -6.85 -4.64 8.80
C THR A 271 -8.01 -4.37 7.84
N ALA A 272 -8.26 -5.24 6.85
CA ALA A 272 -9.26 -5.03 5.80
C ALA A 272 -10.64 -5.63 6.08
N LEU A 273 -10.69 -6.77 6.77
CA LEU A 273 -11.92 -7.50 7.07
C LEU A 273 -12.06 -7.73 8.57
N ALA A 274 -13.30 -7.90 9.05
CA ALA A 274 -13.58 -8.19 10.44
C ALA A 274 -12.97 -9.57 10.82
N PRO A 275 -12.15 -9.65 11.89
CA PRO A 275 -11.50 -10.91 12.27
C PRO A 275 -12.51 -11.97 12.74
N ASP A 276 -13.55 -11.53 13.44
CA ASP A 276 -14.71 -12.32 13.85
C ASP A 276 -15.93 -11.40 14.01
N ALA A 277 -16.92 -11.55 13.13
CA ALA A 277 -18.16 -10.79 13.17
C ALA A 277 -19.12 -11.26 14.28
N ALA A 278 -19.07 -12.54 14.67
CA ALA A 278 -19.88 -13.08 15.76
C ALA A 278 -19.41 -12.54 17.12
N LEU A 279 -18.10 -12.42 17.33
CA LEU A 279 -17.52 -11.77 18.52
C LEU A 279 -17.85 -10.27 18.57
N ALA A 280 -17.78 -9.55 17.43
CA ALA A 280 -18.17 -8.14 17.37
C ALA A 280 -19.66 -7.92 17.72
N ARG A 281 -20.52 -8.83 17.25
CA ARG A 281 -21.95 -8.90 17.58
C ARG A 281 -22.17 -9.21 19.07
N GLU A 282 -21.46 -10.17 19.65
CA GLU A 282 -21.55 -10.52 21.08
C GLU A 282 -21.09 -9.39 22.01
N HIS A 283 -19.97 -8.73 21.68
CA HIS A 283 -19.50 -7.55 22.41
C HIS A 283 -20.54 -6.43 22.35
N THR A 284 -21.18 -6.23 21.21
CA THR A 284 -22.26 -5.25 21.03
C THR A 284 -23.49 -5.57 21.87
N VAL A 285 -23.93 -6.84 21.88
CA VAL A 285 -25.04 -7.34 22.71
C VAL A 285 -24.80 -7.04 24.19
N GLN A 286 -23.58 -7.32 24.68
CA GLN A 286 -23.17 -7.06 26.06
C GLN A 286 -23.11 -5.55 26.37
N ALA A 287 -22.43 -4.76 25.54
CA ALA A 287 -22.25 -3.32 25.73
C ALA A 287 -23.58 -2.55 25.72
N LEU A 288 -24.49 -2.89 24.81
CA LEU A 288 -25.81 -2.25 24.70
C LEU A 288 -26.88 -2.90 25.57
N ARG A 289 -26.56 -3.98 26.30
CA ARG A 289 -27.49 -4.80 27.10
C ARG A 289 -28.75 -5.16 26.30
N CYS A 290 -28.55 -5.71 25.10
CA CYS A 290 -29.65 -6.28 24.34
C CYS A 290 -29.94 -7.69 24.88
N THR A 291 -31.22 -8.02 25.02
CA THR A 291 -31.70 -9.35 25.44
C THR A 291 -32.82 -9.79 24.51
N PRO A 292 -32.92 -11.08 24.15
CA PRO A 292 -34.08 -11.59 23.46
C PRO A 292 -35.27 -11.68 24.42
N ASP A 293 -36.41 -11.07 24.06
CA ASP A 293 -37.64 -11.14 24.86
C ASP A 293 -38.35 -12.51 24.70
N SER A 294 -38.04 -13.25 23.63
CA SER A 294 -38.40 -14.66 23.43
C SER A 294 -37.26 -15.41 22.74
N THR A 295 -37.12 -16.71 23.01
CA THR A 295 -36.19 -17.61 22.28
C THR A 295 -36.63 -17.90 20.84
N THR A 296 -37.83 -17.46 20.44
CA THR A 296 -38.41 -17.70 19.11
C THR A 296 -38.32 -16.50 18.17
N ASP A 297 -37.88 -15.33 18.63
CA ASP A 297 -37.67 -14.18 17.76
C ASP A 297 -36.22 -14.16 17.27
N GLU A 298 -36.04 -14.23 15.96
CA GLU A 298 -34.73 -14.12 15.31
C GLU A 298 -34.27 -12.65 15.19
N ASN A 299 -35.20 -11.68 15.19
CA ASN A 299 -34.92 -10.27 14.90
C ASN A 299 -34.61 -9.41 16.12
N TRP A 300 -34.73 -9.93 17.35
CA TRP A 300 -34.56 -9.21 18.63
C TRP A 300 -33.36 -8.25 18.68
N LEU A 301 -32.22 -8.66 18.09
CA LEU A 301 -31.01 -7.84 18.02
C LEU A 301 -31.22 -6.62 17.12
N VAL A 302 -31.83 -6.80 15.95
CA VAL A 302 -32.14 -5.74 15.00
C VAL A 302 -33.14 -4.75 15.62
N GLU A 303 -34.13 -5.23 16.34
CA GLU A 303 -35.09 -4.37 17.05
C GLU A 303 -34.43 -3.59 18.20
N CYS A 304 -33.60 -4.25 19.03
CA CYS A 304 -32.82 -3.59 20.07
C CYS A 304 -31.93 -2.47 19.50
N ILE A 305 -31.18 -2.74 18.43
CA ILE A 305 -30.28 -1.76 17.79
C ILE A 305 -31.05 -0.58 17.18
N ARG A 306 -32.26 -0.81 16.66
CA ARG A 306 -33.17 0.25 16.19
C ARG A 306 -33.71 1.10 17.36
N ALA A 307 -33.98 0.49 18.51
CA ALA A 307 -34.50 1.18 19.70
C ALA A 307 -33.46 1.98 20.51
N ARG A 308 -32.15 1.67 20.42
CA ARG A 308 -31.10 2.42 21.15
C ARG A 308 -30.89 3.85 20.58
N PRO A 309 -30.49 4.84 21.41
CA PRO A 309 -30.11 6.16 20.89
C PRO A 309 -28.76 6.11 20.16
N LEU A 310 -28.59 6.91 19.12
CA LEU A 310 -27.37 6.95 18.28
C LEU A 310 -26.08 7.12 19.10
N VAL A 311 -26.10 7.95 20.14
CA VAL A 311 -24.95 8.18 21.02
C VAL A 311 -24.51 6.91 21.74
N ALA A 312 -25.44 6.02 22.10
CA ALA A 312 -25.09 4.72 22.71
C ALA A 312 -24.46 3.77 21.68
N LEU A 313 -24.92 3.78 20.42
CA LEU A 313 -24.33 2.98 19.35
C LEU A 313 -22.90 3.45 19.02
N LEU A 314 -22.66 4.75 18.96
CA LEU A 314 -21.31 5.34 18.75
C LEU A 314 -20.37 5.20 19.95
N ALA A 315 -20.90 4.82 21.12
CA ALA A 315 -20.10 4.48 22.30
C ALA A 315 -19.65 3.00 22.31
N VAL A 316 -20.20 2.14 21.44
CA VAL A 316 -19.74 0.74 21.31
C VAL A 316 -18.45 0.70 20.52
N GLU A 317 -17.35 0.46 21.24
CA GLU A 317 -16.07 0.16 20.62
C GLU A 317 -16.06 -1.31 20.16
N ALA A 318 -15.52 -1.59 18.97
CA ALA A 318 -15.34 -2.96 18.50
C ALA A 318 -14.33 -3.72 19.40
N PRO A 319 -14.36 -5.06 19.43
CA PRO A 319 -13.24 -5.85 19.91
C PRO A 319 -11.97 -5.44 19.15
N LYS A 320 -10.96 -4.93 19.84
CA LYS A 320 -9.73 -4.40 19.22
C LYS A 320 -8.51 -5.23 19.62
N ALA A 321 -7.61 -5.37 18.65
CA ALA A 321 -6.30 -5.99 18.77
C ALA A 321 -5.35 -5.24 17.84
N ARG A 322 -4.10 -5.03 18.25
CA ARG A 322 -3.14 -4.32 17.41
C ARG A 322 -2.91 -5.09 16.11
N PHE A 323 -2.96 -4.36 14.98
CA PHE A 323 -2.83 -4.87 13.60
C PHE A 323 -4.01 -5.67 13.04
N LEU A 324 -5.15 -5.76 13.74
CA LEU A 324 -6.41 -6.25 13.18
C LEU A 324 -7.42 -5.11 13.00
N ALA A 325 -8.45 -5.34 12.17
CA ALA A 325 -9.61 -4.45 12.14
C ALA A 325 -10.48 -4.64 13.39
N GLY A 326 -11.11 -3.54 13.85
CA GLY A 326 -12.26 -3.59 14.75
C GLY A 326 -13.54 -3.74 13.92
N TRP A 327 -14.18 -2.61 13.61
CA TRP A 327 -15.22 -2.58 12.57
C TRP A 327 -14.60 -2.68 11.16
N ALA A 328 -15.15 -3.57 10.31
CA ALA A 328 -14.76 -3.81 8.93
C ALA A 328 -15.78 -4.75 8.23
N PRO A 329 -15.78 -4.88 6.88
CA PRO A 329 -16.58 -5.90 6.20
C PRO A 329 -16.23 -7.31 6.69
N SER A 330 -17.22 -8.17 6.84
CA SER A 330 -17.03 -9.62 6.94
C SER A 330 -17.02 -10.25 5.53
N VAL A 331 -16.62 -11.52 5.43
CA VAL A 331 -16.67 -12.24 4.14
C VAL A 331 -18.14 -12.45 3.74
N PRO A 332 -18.56 -12.15 2.49
CA PRO A 332 -19.91 -12.42 2.03
C PRO A 332 -20.31 -13.91 2.19
N LEU A 333 -21.44 -14.17 2.84
CA LEU A 333 -21.98 -15.53 2.94
C LEU A 333 -22.84 -15.83 1.71
N LEU A 334 -22.33 -16.68 0.81
CA LEU A 334 -23.12 -17.25 -0.28
C LEU A 334 -24.18 -18.19 0.30
N LYS A 335 -25.41 -18.10 -0.24
CA LYS A 335 -26.59 -18.79 0.31
C LYS A 335 -26.37 -20.31 0.44
N ASP A 336 -25.77 -20.90 -0.59
CA ASP A 336 -25.63 -22.34 -0.75
C ASP A 336 -24.38 -22.92 -0.06
N SER A 337 -23.44 -22.09 0.43
CA SER A 337 -22.27 -22.58 1.16
C SER A 337 -22.55 -22.68 2.65
N SER A 338 -22.59 -23.91 3.19
CA SER A 338 -22.81 -24.19 4.62
C SER A 338 -21.73 -23.54 5.51
N LEU A 339 -20.46 -23.65 5.12
CA LEU A 339 -19.29 -23.18 5.86
C LEU A 339 -18.93 -21.70 5.59
N SER A 340 -18.27 -21.08 6.57
CA SER A 340 -17.63 -19.77 6.40
C SER A 340 -16.44 -19.89 5.44
N GLN A 341 -16.44 -19.10 4.36
CA GLN A 341 -15.38 -19.17 3.35
C GLN A 341 -14.21 -18.24 3.67
N ALA A 342 -12.99 -18.69 3.35
CA ALA A 342 -11.83 -17.79 3.32
C ALA A 342 -12.00 -16.70 2.23
N PRO A 343 -11.59 -15.44 2.45
CA PRO A 343 -11.51 -14.39 1.43
C PRO A 343 -10.81 -14.81 0.13
N THR A 344 -9.80 -15.68 0.22
CA THR A 344 -9.12 -16.28 -0.94
C THR A 344 -10.07 -17.16 -1.77
N LYS A 345 -10.82 -18.04 -1.11
CA LYS A 345 -11.86 -18.90 -1.69
C LYS A 345 -13.00 -18.04 -2.29
N ALA A 346 -13.46 -16.99 -1.58
CA ALA A 346 -14.50 -16.08 -2.06
C ALA A 346 -14.07 -15.27 -3.32
N LEU A 347 -12.85 -14.73 -3.35
CA LEU A 347 -12.30 -14.09 -4.56
C LEU A 347 -12.08 -15.10 -5.70
N HIS A 348 -11.75 -16.36 -5.38
CA HIS A 348 -11.66 -17.43 -6.38
C HIS A 348 -13.03 -17.94 -6.87
N ALA A 349 -14.12 -17.76 -6.14
CA ALA A 349 -15.47 -18.10 -6.58
C ALA A 349 -16.12 -17.01 -7.45
N SER A 350 -15.75 -15.74 -7.24
CA SER A 350 -16.39 -14.60 -7.91
C SER A 350 -15.98 -14.44 -9.38
N GLU A 351 -16.97 -14.45 -10.28
CA GLU A 351 -16.81 -13.99 -11.66
C GLU A 351 -16.55 -12.48 -11.76
N THR A 352 -17.19 -11.68 -10.89
CA THR A 352 -17.05 -10.21 -10.87
C THR A 352 -15.60 -9.79 -10.64
N PHE A 353 -14.85 -10.56 -9.84
CA PHE A 353 -13.42 -10.37 -9.64
C PHE A 353 -12.62 -10.58 -10.93
N LEU A 354 -13.01 -11.51 -11.82
CA LEU A 354 -12.24 -11.88 -13.02
C LEU A 354 -12.54 -10.99 -14.25
N GLU A 355 -13.78 -10.52 -14.39
CA GLU A 355 -14.19 -9.70 -15.54
C GLU A 355 -13.64 -8.26 -15.47
N CYS A 356 -13.40 -7.76 -14.26
CA CYS A 356 -12.87 -6.42 -14.04
C CYS A 356 -11.41 -6.30 -14.52
N ALA A 357 -10.96 -5.07 -14.80
CA ALA A 357 -9.52 -4.78 -14.83
C ALA A 357 -9.10 -4.29 -13.45
N LEU A 358 -8.00 -4.84 -12.90
CA LEU A 358 -7.50 -4.53 -11.57
C LEU A 358 -6.15 -3.83 -11.64
N ALA A 359 -6.06 -2.66 -11.02
CA ALA A 359 -4.81 -1.96 -10.76
C ALA A 359 -4.56 -1.91 -9.24
N VAL A 360 -3.34 -2.28 -8.83
CA VAL A 360 -2.91 -2.31 -7.43
C VAL A 360 -1.67 -1.44 -7.28
N VAL A 361 -1.67 -0.51 -6.32
CA VAL A 361 -0.56 0.40 -6.04
C VAL A 361 -0.23 0.34 -4.55
N VAL A 362 1.05 0.12 -4.21
CA VAL A 362 1.54 0.15 -2.82
C VAL A 362 2.60 1.24 -2.64
N ALA A 363 2.67 1.83 -1.45
CA ALA A 363 3.74 2.73 -1.02
C ALA A 363 5.01 1.94 -0.60
N THR A 364 6.00 2.64 -0.04
CA THR A 364 7.24 2.01 0.46
C THR A 364 7.10 1.60 1.92
N THR A 365 6.53 2.48 2.75
CA THR A 365 6.33 2.29 4.19
C THR A 365 4.84 2.42 4.51
N GLU A 366 4.10 1.32 4.36
CA GLU A 366 2.65 1.23 4.59
C GLU A 366 2.27 1.16 6.08
N SER A 367 3.21 0.76 6.92
CA SER A 367 3.01 0.61 8.37
C SER A 367 3.18 1.90 9.18
N TYR A 368 3.52 3.03 8.54
CA TYR A 368 3.77 4.33 9.19
C TYR A 368 2.64 4.74 10.16
N GLN A 369 1.40 4.49 9.75
CA GLN A 369 0.17 4.77 10.51
C GLN A 369 -0.03 3.91 11.78
N PHE A 370 0.77 2.86 12.00
CA PHE A 370 0.63 1.96 13.15
C PHE A 370 1.44 2.37 14.39
N PHE A 371 2.10 3.54 14.37
CA PHE A 371 3.08 3.97 15.37
C PHE A 371 2.82 5.38 15.90
N ASN A 372 3.35 5.69 17.08
CA ASN A 372 3.27 7.04 17.65
C ASN A 372 4.40 7.95 17.10
N GLU A 373 4.38 9.24 17.41
CA GLU A 373 5.39 10.18 16.91
C GLU A 373 6.79 9.98 17.53
N ASP A 374 6.89 9.49 18.77
CA ASP A 374 8.18 9.25 19.43
C ASP A 374 8.87 7.99 18.89
N ASP A 375 8.11 6.92 18.63
CA ASP A 375 8.50 5.73 17.86
C ASP A 375 9.10 6.15 16.51
N ILE A 376 8.38 7.02 15.78
CA ILE A 376 8.77 7.51 14.46
C ILE A 376 9.99 8.43 14.54
N ARG A 377 10.19 9.22 15.61
CA ARG A 377 11.35 10.11 15.74
C ARG A 377 12.62 9.42 16.20
N HIS A 378 12.55 8.69 17.31
CA HIS A 378 13.71 8.21 18.04
C HIS A 378 14.10 6.77 17.63
N GLY A 379 13.13 5.99 17.14
CA GLY A 379 13.31 4.61 16.71
C GLY A 379 13.15 3.58 17.83
N PHE A 380 13.53 2.33 17.57
CA PHE A 380 13.24 1.20 18.44
C PHE A 380 14.49 0.61 19.09
N GLU A 381 14.40 0.30 20.38
CA GLU A 381 15.24 -0.69 21.02
C GLU A 381 14.87 -2.10 20.50
N GLU A 382 15.82 -3.04 20.54
CA GLU A 382 15.59 -4.38 20.00
C GLU A 382 14.45 -5.12 20.73
N GLU A 383 14.35 -4.97 22.05
CA GLU A 383 13.23 -5.52 22.81
C GLU A 383 11.89 -4.89 22.39
N HIS A 384 11.83 -3.59 22.15
CA HIS A 384 10.60 -2.94 21.68
C HIS A 384 10.16 -3.49 20.31
N ARG A 385 11.08 -3.63 19.33
CA ARG A 385 10.82 -4.37 18.08
C ARG A 385 10.28 -5.78 18.37
N ASN A 386 10.97 -6.53 19.23
CA ASN A 386 10.62 -7.92 19.48
C ASN A 386 9.20 -8.03 20.10
N ARG A 387 8.80 -7.09 20.96
CA ARG A 387 7.43 -6.97 21.49
C ARG A 387 6.40 -6.62 20.41
N ILE A 388 6.71 -5.66 19.52
CA ILE A 388 5.85 -5.32 18.36
C ILE A 388 5.61 -6.56 17.49
N LEU A 389 6.67 -7.24 17.05
CA LEU A 389 6.59 -8.37 16.13
C LEU A 389 5.90 -9.59 16.77
N ARG A 390 6.12 -9.86 18.06
CA ARG A 390 5.33 -10.87 18.79
C ARG A 390 3.83 -10.52 18.83
N THR A 391 3.48 -9.25 18.97
CA THR A 391 2.07 -8.79 19.00
C THR A 391 1.41 -9.01 17.64
N TYR A 392 2.08 -8.64 16.54
CA TYR A 392 1.62 -8.93 15.18
C TYR A 392 1.40 -10.44 14.98
N VAL A 393 2.43 -11.25 15.26
CA VAL A 393 2.36 -12.71 15.05
C VAL A 393 1.34 -13.40 15.96
N ARG A 394 1.13 -12.90 17.17
CA ARG A 394 0.10 -13.40 18.11
C ARG A 394 -1.32 -13.15 17.63
N ASN A 395 -1.59 -11.95 17.11
CA ASN A 395 -2.93 -11.56 16.69
C ASN A 395 -3.29 -12.14 15.30
N VAL A 396 -2.33 -12.14 14.36
CA VAL A 396 -2.55 -12.47 12.94
C VAL A 396 -2.38 -13.96 12.59
N TYR A 397 -1.66 -14.75 13.40
CA TYR A 397 -1.42 -16.18 13.14
C TYR A 397 -1.86 -17.10 14.29
N ARG A 398 -2.37 -18.28 13.93
CA ARG A 398 -2.87 -19.30 14.87
C ARG A 398 -1.80 -20.35 15.19
N TYR A 399 -1.12 -20.87 14.17
CA TYR A 399 -0.13 -21.95 14.28
C TYR A 399 1.32 -21.43 14.24
N HIS A 400 2.27 -22.24 14.74
CA HIS A 400 3.74 -22.04 14.62
C HIS A 400 4.26 -20.61 14.86
N ARG A 401 3.72 -19.96 15.91
CA ARG A 401 3.95 -18.53 16.19
C ARG A 401 5.42 -18.23 16.53
N ASN A 402 6.11 -19.13 17.22
CA ASN A 402 7.53 -18.93 17.57
C ASN A 402 8.42 -19.00 16.33
N GLU A 403 8.10 -19.92 15.40
CA GLU A 403 8.86 -20.18 14.18
C GLU A 403 8.65 -19.04 13.18
N ILE A 404 7.40 -18.57 13.02
CA ILE A 404 7.05 -17.41 12.20
C ILE A 404 7.73 -16.14 12.75
N PHE A 405 7.66 -15.88 14.05
CA PHE A 405 8.37 -14.76 14.68
C PHE A 405 9.89 -14.83 14.46
N ALA A 406 10.49 -16.02 14.61
CA ALA A 406 11.92 -16.22 14.38
C ALA A 406 12.31 -15.97 12.92
N ALA A 407 11.52 -16.44 11.95
CA ALA A 407 11.75 -16.21 10.52
C ALA A 407 11.66 -14.72 10.15
N ILE A 408 10.62 -14.01 10.61
CA ILE A 408 10.45 -12.56 10.37
C ILE A 408 11.62 -11.80 10.99
N ARG A 409 11.96 -12.07 12.26
CA ARG A 409 13.10 -11.41 12.92
C ARG A 409 14.41 -11.68 12.19
N ASN A 410 14.63 -12.91 11.71
CA ASN A 410 15.83 -13.27 10.95
C ASN A 410 15.94 -12.49 9.64
N GLU A 411 14.85 -12.43 8.86
CA GLU A 411 14.83 -11.78 7.56
C GLU A 411 14.94 -10.24 7.64
N TYR A 412 14.43 -9.61 8.69
CA TYR A 412 14.44 -8.16 8.87
C TYR A 412 15.48 -7.68 9.90
N THR A 413 16.57 -8.43 10.07
CA THR A 413 17.74 -8.01 10.86
C THR A 413 18.97 -7.89 9.95
N ASP A 414 19.61 -6.72 9.95
CA ASP A 414 20.90 -6.48 9.29
C ASP A 414 22.04 -7.17 10.08
N TRP A 415 22.26 -8.47 9.79
CA TRP A 415 23.25 -9.30 10.46
C TRP A 415 24.71 -8.94 10.15
N GLU A 416 24.98 -8.04 9.19
CA GLU A 416 26.34 -7.51 8.99
C GLU A 416 26.79 -6.61 10.17
N LYS A 417 25.84 -6.12 10.97
CA LYS A 417 26.07 -5.12 12.03
C LYS A 417 25.56 -5.68 13.37
N PRO A 418 26.47 -6.15 14.26
CA PRO A 418 26.07 -6.77 15.53
C PRO A 418 25.44 -5.79 16.52
N ILE A 419 25.69 -4.48 16.36
CA ILE A 419 25.00 -3.41 17.08
C ILE A 419 24.25 -2.57 16.04
N GLN A 420 22.93 -2.54 16.14
CA GLN A 420 22.07 -1.76 15.24
C GLN A 420 21.61 -0.47 15.92
N HIS A 421 21.72 0.65 15.20
CA HIS A 421 21.19 1.93 15.67
C HIS A 421 19.65 1.88 15.74
N PRO A 422 18.98 2.45 16.76
CA PRO A 422 17.53 2.35 16.94
C PRO A 422 16.69 2.77 15.72
N ILE A 423 17.18 3.75 14.95
CA ILE A 423 16.58 4.18 13.68
C ILE A 423 16.62 3.06 12.61
N ASN A 424 17.68 2.26 12.54
CA ASN A 424 17.75 1.12 11.61
C ASN A 424 16.77 0.00 12.04
N ILE A 425 16.69 -0.25 13.34
CA ILE A 425 15.74 -1.22 13.92
C ILE A 425 14.30 -0.77 13.60
N ARG A 426 14.01 0.52 13.76
CA ARG A 426 12.73 1.15 13.34
C ARG A 426 12.45 0.94 11.86
N ASP A 427 13.38 1.30 10.98
CA ASP A 427 13.20 1.24 9.54
C ASP A 427 12.91 -0.19 9.07
N ALA A 428 13.68 -1.19 9.53
CA ALA A 428 13.46 -2.60 9.20
C ALA A 428 12.15 -3.16 9.81
N THR A 429 11.73 -2.67 10.99
CA THR A 429 10.45 -3.06 11.60
C THR A 429 9.26 -2.49 10.81
N LEU A 430 9.34 -1.20 10.45
CA LEU A 430 8.37 -0.54 9.57
C LEU A 430 8.28 -1.26 8.22
N GLU A 431 9.42 -1.59 7.61
CA GLU A 431 9.51 -2.37 6.37
C GLU A 431 8.79 -3.73 6.52
N SER A 432 9.11 -4.49 7.59
CA SER A 432 8.52 -5.81 7.84
C SER A 432 7.00 -5.79 7.97
N LEU A 433 6.43 -4.82 8.68
CA LEU A 433 4.98 -4.69 8.86
C LEU A 433 4.29 -4.12 7.62
N SER A 434 4.99 -3.34 6.80
CA SER A 434 4.47 -2.87 5.50
C SER A 434 4.28 -4.05 4.55
N ASP A 435 5.24 -4.98 4.56
CA ASP A 435 5.15 -6.22 3.78
C ASP A 435 4.07 -7.14 4.31
N ALA A 436 4.05 -7.38 5.62
CA ALA A 436 3.11 -8.29 6.27
C ALA A 436 1.64 -7.86 6.14
N ALA A 437 1.34 -6.58 6.42
CA ALA A 437 -0.03 -6.10 6.52
C ALA A 437 -0.62 -5.61 5.19
N VAL A 438 0.18 -5.08 4.27
CA VAL A 438 -0.33 -4.40 3.06
C VAL A 438 0.29 -4.91 1.76
N ALA A 439 1.63 -4.91 1.63
CA ALA A 439 2.24 -5.17 0.33
C ALA A 439 2.15 -6.64 -0.11
N SER A 440 2.36 -7.62 0.79
CA SER A 440 2.21 -9.04 0.42
C SER A 440 0.74 -9.47 0.24
N PRO A 441 -0.24 -9.04 1.06
CA PRO A 441 -1.66 -9.31 0.75
C PRO A 441 -2.12 -8.69 -0.57
N ALA A 442 -1.74 -7.44 -0.86
CA ALA A 442 -2.07 -6.78 -2.13
C ALA A 442 -1.42 -7.47 -3.34
N LEU A 443 -0.17 -7.94 -3.21
CA LEU A 443 0.50 -8.73 -4.23
C LEU A 443 -0.12 -10.13 -4.40
N ARG A 444 -0.61 -10.77 -3.32
CA ARG A 444 -1.37 -12.02 -3.40
C ARG A 444 -2.69 -11.81 -4.16
N VAL A 445 -3.44 -10.73 -3.91
CA VAL A 445 -4.65 -10.41 -4.70
C VAL A 445 -4.31 -10.24 -6.19
N ALA A 446 -3.24 -9.50 -6.52
CA ALA A 446 -2.77 -9.37 -7.90
C ALA A 446 -2.37 -10.72 -8.52
N GLN A 447 -1.73 -11.62 -7.77
CA GLN A 447 -1.45 -12.98 -8.22
C GLN A 447 -2.73 -13.81 -8.44
N LEU A 448 -3.73 -13.75 -7.56
CA LEU A 448 -4.99 -14.50 -7.72
C LEU A 448 -5.77 -14.03 -8.96
N HIS A 449 -5.76 -12.72 -9.23
CA HIS A 449 -6.37 -12.13 -10.43
C HIS A 449 -5.60 -12.53 -11.70
N ALA A 450 -4.27 -12.40 -11.70
CA ALA A 450 -3.42 -12.75 -12.84
C ALA A 450 -3.40 -14.26 -13.15
N ARG A 451 -3.53 -15.13 -12.15
CA ARG A 451 -3.59 -16.61 -12.28
C ARG A 451 -4.61 -17.08 -13.33
N ARG A 452 -5.73 -16.37 -13.50
CA ARG A 452 -6.79 -16.72 -14.47
C ARG A 452 -6.79 -15.87 -15.75
N GLY A 453 -5.70 -15.15 -16.03
CA GLY A 453 -5.60 -14.32 -17.24
C GLY A 453 -6.48 -13.07 -17.22
N ALA A 454 -6.92 -12.60 -16.04
CA ALA A 454 -7.61 -11.32 -15.88
C ALA A 454 -6.62 -10.14 -16.00
N ARG A 455 -7.12 -8.94 -16.36
CA ARG A 455 -6.28 -7.77 -16.68
C ARG A 455 -5.75 -7.13 -15.40
N THR A 456 -4.49 -7.39 -15.09
CA THR A 456 -3.87 -7.05 -13.80
C THR A 456 -2.69 -6.11 -14.00
N TYR A 457 -2.57 -5.09 -13.16
CA TYR A 457 -1.46 -4.14 -13.17
C TYR A 457 -1.00 -3.88 -11.73
N PHE A 458 0.31 -4.00 -11.47
CA PHE A 458 0.91 -3.72 -10.15
C PHE A 458 1.87 -2.53 -10.25
N ALA A 459 1.89 -1.66 -9.23
CA ALA A 459 2.84 -0.57 -9.11
C ALA A 459 3.32 -0.32 -7.68
N HIS A 460 4.52 0.24 -7.59
CA HIS A 460 5.11 0.74 -6.37
C HIS A 460 5.23 2.27 -6.47
N PHE A 461 4.42 2.99 -5.69
CA PHE A 461 4.58 4.42 -5.50
C PHE A 461 5.82 4.66 -4.62
N ALA A 462 6.90 5.11 -5.24
CA ALA A 462 8.24 5.27 -4.66
C ALA A 462 8.67 6.75 -4.54
N HIS A 463 7.77 7.69 -4.81
CA HIS A 463 8.05 9.11 -4.74
C HIS A 463 7.94 9.65 -3.31
N GLN A 464 8.67 10.71 -3.01
CA GLN A 464 8.69 11.35 -1.70
C GLN A 464 8.54 12.86 -1.83
N SER A 465 7.52 13.39 -1.15
CA SER A 465 7.30 14.83 -0.99
C SER A 465 8.50 15.48 -0.30
N LYS A 466 9.02 16.57 -0.87
CA LYS A 466 10.19 17.28 -0.31
C LYS A 466 9.87 17.89 1.06
N ASP A 467 8.75 18.58 1.17
CA ASP A 467 8.32 19.29 2.38
C ASP A 467 7.26 18.43 3.10
N ALA A 468 7.71 17.29 3.65
CA ALA A 468 6.84 16.27 4.24
C ALA A 468 6.86 16.25 5.78
N ASP A 469 5.73 15.85 6.38
CA ASP A 469 5.51 15.76 7.83
C ASP A 469 6.15 14.51 8.50
N TYR A 470 7.06 13.81 7.81
CA TYR A 470 7.63 12.53 8.27
C TYR A 470 9.12 12.36 7.89
N PRO A 471 9.87 11.45 8.55
CA PRO A 471 11.30 11.27 8.31
C PRO A 471 11.60 10.84 6.86
N GLN A 472 12.40 11.64 6.14
CA GLN A 472 12.73 11.43 4.73
C GLN A 472 13.38 10.06 4.43
N ARG A 473 13.94 9.36 5.43
CA ARG A 473 14.50 8.01 5.24
C ARG A 473 13.46 6.93 4.87
N LEU A 474 12.17 7.16 5.13
CA LEU A 474 11.09 6.17 4.96
C LEU A 474 10.55 6.02 3.51
N GLY A 475 11.02 6.84 2.56
CA GLY A 475 10.49 6.88 1.19
C GLY A 475 9.06 7.42 1.14
N SER A 476 8.15 6.73 0.45
CA SER A 476 6.70 7.03 0.46
C SER A 476 5.99 6.36 1.65
N VAL A 477 5.03 7.06 2.25
CA VAL A 477 4.09 6.52 3.26
C VAL A 477 2.66 6.47 2.69
N THR A 478 1.79 5.62 3.27
CA THR A 478 0.41 5.37 2.82
C THR A 478 -0.38 6.64 2.46
N SER A 479 -0.37 7.65 3.32
CA SER A 479 -1.16 8.87 3.16
C SER A 479 -0.71 9.77 2.01
N GLU A 480 0.54 9.67 1.56
CA GLU A 480 1.02 10.46 0.42
C GLU A 480 0.57 9.90 -0.94
N THR A 481 0.12 8.64 -1.02
CA THR A 481 -0.31 8.05 -2.31
C THR A 481 -1.56 8.75 -2.85
N LEU A 482 -2.60 8.96 -2.03
CA LEU A 482 -3.90 9.46 -2.46
C LEU A 482 -3.87 10.91 -3.03
N PRO A 483 -3.20 11.90 -2.39
CA PRO A 483 -3.10 13.27 -2.92
C PRO A 483 -2.54 13.37 -4.34
N TYR A 484 -1.61 12.48 -4.72
CA TYR A 484 -1.00 12.50 -6.06
C TYR A 484 -1.95 11.93 -7.12
N PHE A 485 -2.74 10.90 -6.81
CA PHE A 485 -3.75 10.36 -7.72
C PHE A 485 -4.98 11.28 -7.86
N LEU A 486 -5.28 12.12 -6.85
CA LEU A 486 -6.25 13.22 -6.95
C LEU A 486 -5.69 14.48 -7.64
N GLY A 487 -4.38 14.54 -7.89
CA GLY A 487 -3.71 15.69 -8.52
C GLY A 487 -3.54 16.92 -7.62
N LEU A 488 -3.73 16.82 -6.31
CA LEU A 488 -3.65 17.97 -5.38
C LEU A 488 -2.33 18.76 -5.43
N PRO A 489 -1.15 18.17 -5.72
CA PRO A 489 0.09 18.93 -5.93
C PRO A 489 0.02 19.97 -7.07
N LEU A 490 -0.91 19.84 -8.02
CA LEU A 490 -1.07 20.74 -9.16
C LEU A 490 -1.72 22.09 -8.80
N VAL A 491 -2.32 22.19 -7.61
CA VAL A 491 -3.00 23.39 -7.08
C VAL A 491 -2.46 23.85 -5.71
N GLY A 492 -1.43 23.18 -5.18
CA GLY A 492 -0.87 23.51 -3.87
C GLY A 492 -1.54 22.83 -2.67
N GLY A 493 -2.25 21.72 -2.87
CA GLY A 493 -2.94 20.96 -1.81
C GLY A 493 -4.44 21.25 -1.73
N MET A 494 -5.04 21.00 -0.57
CA MET A 494 -6.45 21.29 -0.32
C MET A 494 -6.65 22.77 0.00
N GLN A 495 -7.78 23.37 -0.38
CA GLN A 495 -8.03 24.81 -0.19
C GLN A 495 -7.90 25.25 1.29
N PHE A 496 -8.34 24.39 2.21
CA PHE A 496 -8.31 24.58 3.66
C PHE A 496 -7.03 24.01 4.33
N ALA A 497 -6.16 23.34 3.57
CA ALA A 497 -4.89 22.79 4.04
C ALA A 497 -3.83 22.82 2.91
N PRO A 498 -3.31 24.00 2.55
CA PRO A 498 -2.30 24.15 1.51
C PRO A 498 -0.94 23.55 1.94
N ARG A 499 -0.20 22.99 0.99
CA ARG A 499 1.13 22.39 1.15
C ARG A 499 2.09 22.88 0.06
N ASN A 500 3.35 23.08 0.42
CA ASN A 500 4.40 23.52 -0.51
C ASN A 500 4.92 22.36 -1.35
N TYR A 501 4.31 22.12 -2.51
CA TYR A 501 4.78 21.10 -3.45
C TYR A 501 5.91 21.62 -4.35
N SER A 502 6.95 20.81 -4.53
CA SER A 502 8.06 21.09 -5.43
C SER A 502 7.72 20.77 -6.89
N ARG A 503 8.58 21.21 -7.81
CA ARG A 503 8.46 20.83 -9.25
C ARG A 503 8.55 19.33 -9.49
N GLY A 504 9.22 18.57 -8.60
CA GLY A 504 9.26 17.11 -8.68
C GLY A 504 7.92 16.49 -8.32
N ASP A 505 7.28 17.01 -7.26
CA ASP A 505 5.98 16.54 -6.77
C ASP A 505 4.87 16.80 -7.80
N ILE A 506 4.89 17.98 -8.42
CA ILE A 506 4.02 18.34 -9.55
C ILE A 506 4.18 17.34 -10.71
N ALA A 507 5.41 17.05 -11.14
CA ALA A 507 5.64 16.13 -12.26
C ALA A 507 5.21 14.68 -11.97
N VAL A 508 5.32 14.23 -10.71
CA VAL A 508 4.81 12.92 -10.30
C VAL A 508 3.29 12.91 -10.19
N ALA A 509 2.65 14.00 -9.75
CA ALA A 509 1.19 14.12 -9.76
C ALA A 509 0.62 14.13 -11.18
N GLU A 510 1.23 14.87 -12.13
CA GLU A 510 0.85 14.79 -13.55
C GLU A 510 0.99 13.36 -14.10
N SER A 511 2.03 12.64 -13.69
CA SER A 511 2.22 11.23 -14.07
C SER A 511 1.15 10.32 -13.46
N ALA A 512 0.89 10.39 -12.15
CA ALA A 512 -0.12 9.57 -11.47
C ALA A 512 -1.53 9.80 -12.03
N VAL A 513 -1.90 11.07 -12.25
CA VAL A 513 -3.18 11.45 -12.87
C VAL A 513 -3.27 10.93 -14.30
N ALA A 514 -2.20 10.97 -15.10
CA ALA A 514 -2.19 10.43 -16.46
C ALA A 514 -2.36 8.90 -16.51
N LEU A 515 -1.73 8.16 -15.60
CA LEU A 515 -1.87 6.70 -15.49
C LEU A 515 -3.30 6.31 -15.06
N LEU A 516 -3.89 7.04 -14.10
CA LEU A 516 -5.30 6.88 -13.72
C LEU A 516 -6.25 7.22 -14.88
N ALA A 517 -5.98 8.29 -15.62
CA ALA A 517 -6.78 8.68 -16.79
C ALA A 517 -6.77 7.60 -17.88
N ALA A 518 -5.61 7.05 -18.20
CA ALA A 518 -5.47 5.95 -19.16
C ALA A 518 -6.23 4.70 -18.69
N PHE A 519 -6.05 4.30 -17.43
CA PHE A 519 -6.72 3.15 -16.84
C PHE A 519 -8.24 3.29 -16.87
N ALA A 520 -8.78 4.41 -16.39
CA ALA A 520 -10.22 4.67 -16.39
C ALA A 520 -10.80 4.72 -17.82
N LYS A 521 -10.12 5.39 -18.76
CA LYS A 521 -10.60 5.56 -20.14
C LYS A 521 -10.55 4.27 -20.97
N THR A 522 -9.56 3.41 -20.77
CA THR A 522 -9.33 2.22 -21.62
C THR A 522 -9.39 0.90 -20.86
N GLY A 523 -8.81 0.82 -19.66
CA GLY A 523 -8.51 -0.41 -18.92
C GLY A 523 -7.05 -0.82 -18.97
N ASP A 524 -6.21 -0.08 -19.72
CA ASP A 524 -4.75 -0.13 -19.67
C ASP A 524 -4.22 1.20 -19.08
N PRO A 525 -3.38 1.19 -18.04
CA PRO A 525 -2.81 2.40 -17.44
C PRO A 525 -1.71 3.08 -18.29
N THR A 526 -1.30 2.51 -19.43
CA THR A 526 -0.34 3.13 -20.35
C THR A 526 -0.96 4.34 -21.07
N PRO A 527 -0.46 5.57 -20.87
CA PRO A 527 -1.00 6.74 -21.55
C PRO A 527 -0.65 6.71 -23.04
N ARG A 528 -1.65 6.99 -23.89
CA ARG A 528 -1.40 7.20 -25.32
C ARG A 528 -0.64 8.51 -25.52
N THR A 529 0.54 8.42 -26.12
CA THR A 529 1.29 9.58 -26.62
C THR A 529 1.04 9.74 -28.11
N ASP A 530 1.02 10.98 -28.61
CA ASP A 530 1.00 11.22 -30.05
C ASP A 530 2.22 10.58 -30.73
N GLU A 531 2.04 10.17 -31.99
CA GLU A 531 2.97 9.37 -32.80
C GLU A 531 4.39 9.98 -32.94
N ARG A 532 4.56 11.25 -32.58
CA ARG A 532 5.81 12.02 -32.73
C ARG A 532 6.81 11.85 -31.57
N HIS A 533 6.42 11.20 -30.47
CA HIS A 533 7.26 11.08 -29.25
C HIS A 533 7.38 9.65 -28.69
N HIS A 534 7.21 8.62 -29.53
CA HIS A 534 7.16 7.22 -29.11
C HIS A 534 8.43 6.67 -28.43
N GLU A 535 9.64 7.18 -28.74
CA GLU A 535 10.91 6.56 -28.31
C GLU A 535 11.20 6.62 -26.79
N ASN A 536 10.42 7.37 -26.00
CA ASN A 536 10.58 7.48 -24.55
C ASN A 536 9.27 7.26 -23.74
N ALA A 537 8.22 6.74 -24.37
CA ALA A 537 6.94 6.48 -23.71
C ALA A 537 7.02 5.21 -22.84
N ILE A 538 7.12 5.39 -21.51
CA ILE A 538 7.22 4.27 -20.56
C ILE A 538 5.83 3.68 -20.31
N SER A 539 5.57 2.50 -20.88
CA SER A 539 4.37 1.71 -20.61
C SER A 539 4.35 1.17 -19.17
N TRP A 540 3.15 1.03 -18.60
CA TRP A 540 2.92 0.25 -17.39
C TRP A 540 2.55 -1.17 -17.83
N PRO A 541 3.47 -2.15 -17.70
CA PRO A 541 3.23 -3.51 -18.19
C PRO A 541 2.15 -4.21 -17.36
N ARG A 542 1.47 -5.15 -18.01
CA ARG A 542 0.57 -6.10 -17.36
C ARG A 542 1.36 -6.95 -16.35
N TYR A 543 0.78 -7.15 -15.16
CA TYR A 543 1.33 -8.07 -14.17
C TYR A 543 1.00 -9.52 -14.55
N GLU A 544 2.04 -10.34 -14.67
CA GLU A 544 1.98 -11.77 -15.00
C GLU A 544 2.88 -12.55 -14.04
N LEU A 545 2.51 -13.80 -13.73
CA LEU A 545 3.22 -14.62 -12.72
C LEU A 545 4.68 -14.92 -13.10
N ASN A 546 4.95 -15.05 -14.41
CA ASN A 546 6.25 -15.45 -14.95
C ASN A 546 7.24 -14.28 -15.03
N THR A 547 6.74 -13.06 -15.26
CA THR A 547 7.57 -11.87 -15.47
C THR A 547 7.60 -10.96 -14.24
N GLN A 548 6.53 -10.99 -13.43
CA GLN A 548 6.30 -10.21 -12.22
C GLN A 548 6.64 -8.72 -12.38
N GLN A 549 6.37 -8.17 -13.57
CA GLN A 549 6.69 -6.79 -13.90
C GLN A 549 5.75 -5.81 -13.20
N TYR A 550 6.31 -4.68 -12.76
CA TYR A 550 5.58 -3.61 -12.11
C TYR A 550 6.14 -2.24 -12.47
N LEU A 551 5.30 -1.21 -12.37
CA LEU A 551 5.72 0.17 -12.55
C LEU A 551 6.19 0.76 -11.21
N SER A 552 7.41 1.29 -11.16
CA SER A 552 7.90 2.09 -10.04
C SER A 552 7.63 3.57 -10.36
N ILE A 553 6.65 4.15 -9.68
CA ILE A 553 6.21 5.54 -9.84
C ILE A 553 7.11 6.42 -8.97
N SER A 554 7.97 7.22 -9.59
CA SER A 554 8.86 8.17 -8.92
C SER A 554 9.05 9.40 -9.83
N THR A 555 9.94 10.33 -9.48
CA THR A 555 10.36 11.46 -10.35
C THR A 555 10.77 11.05 -11.78
N LYS A 556 11.11 9.77 -11.98
CA LYS A 556 11.00 9.09 -13.29
C LYS A 556 10.25 7.77 -13.12
N LEU A 557 9.27 7.52 -13.98
CA LEU A 557 8.66 6.19 -14.10
C LEU A 557 9.74 5.17 -14.50
N ARG A 558 9.67 3.94 -13.97
CA ARG A 558 10.55 2.83 -14.38
C ARG A 558 9.82 1.50 -14.26
N VAL A 559 9.90 0.65 -15.29
CA VAL A 559 9.55 -0.77 -15.16
C VAL A 559 10.63 -1.49 -14.35
N LYS A 560 10.20 -2.38 -13.46
CA LYS A 560 11.01 -3.32 -12.69
C LYS A 560 10.31 -4.68 -12.67
N SER A 561 10.95 -5.74 -12.18
CA SER A 561 10.32 -7.04 -11.90
C SER A 561 10.55 -7.48 -10.46
N HIS A 562 9.75 -8.44 -9.99
CA HIS A 562 9.88 -9.09 -8.67
C HIS A 562 9.97 -8.09 -7.52
N TYR A 563 8.88 -7.34 -7.28
CA TYR A 563 8.80 -6.35 -6.19
C TYR A 563 9.27 -6.98 -4.87
N ARG A 564 10.44 -6.53 -4.39
CA ARG A 564 11.07 -6.96 -3.13
C ARG A 564 11.11 -8.50 -2.98
N GLY A 565 11.42 -9.20 -4.07
CA GLY A 565 11.22 -10.65 -4.26
C GLY A 565 11.62 -11.56 -3.10
N HIS A 566 12.80 -11.37 -2.47
CA HIS A 566 13.23 -12.19 -1.33
C HIS A 566 12.29 -12.04 -0.12
N LYS A 567 11.90 -10.79 0.20
CA LYS A 567 10.92 -10.49 1.26
C LYS A 567 9.55 -11.04 0.91
N MET A 568 9.10 -10.87 -0.33
CA MET A 568 7.81 -11.43 -0.78
C MET A 568 7.78 -12.96 -0.76
N ALA A 569 8.91 -13.65 -1.01
CA ALA A 569 8.97 -15.11 -0.91
C ALA A 569 8.79 -15.61 0.54
N LEU A 570 9.29 -14.87 1.55
CA LEU A 570 9.00 -15.15 2.96
C LEU A 570 7.48 -15.12 3.22
N TRP A 571 6.80 -14.03 2.83
CA TRP A 571 5.38 -13.84 3.15
C TRP A 571 4.41 -14.64 2.27
N LEU A 572 4.74 -14.89 1.01
CA LEU A 572 3.86 -15.57 0.05
C LEU A 572 4.08 -17.09 -0.05
N HIS A 573 5.21 -17.61 0.44
CA HIS A 573 5.53 -19.04 0.36
C HIS A 573 5.94 -19.64 1.70
N LEU A 574 6.98 -19.12 2.37
CA LEU A 574 7.51 -19.75 3.59
C LEU A 574 6.57 -19.62 4.81
N ILE A 575 6.04 -18.42 5.09
CA ILE A 575 5.12 -18.23 6.22
C ILE A 575 3.81 -19.01 6.05
N PRO A 576 3.18 -19.08 4.86
CA PRO A 576 2.05 -19.98 4.61
C PRO A 576 2.38 -21.50 4.69
N GLN A 577 3.64 -21.90 4.59
CA GLN A 577 4.06 -23.29 4.83
C GLN A 577 4.29 -23.58 6.32
N LEU A 578 4.82 -22.61 7.08
CA LEU A 578 4.94 -22.68 8.54
C LEU A 578 3.56 -22.59 9.22
N HIS A 579 2.68 -21.74 8.69
CA HIS A 579 1.33 -21.54 9.20
C HIS A 579 0.38 -22.61 8.64
N ARG A 580 0.50 -23.84 9.16
CA ARG A 580 -0.38 -24.96 8.85
C ARG A 580 -0.89 -25.63 10.13
N PRO A 581 -2.10 -26.22 10.10
CA PRO A 581 -2.53 -27.11 11.16
C PRO A 581 -1.64 -28.36 11.20
N GLY A 582 -1.28 -28.78 12.39
CA GLY A 582 -0.44 -29.97 12.63
C GLY A 582 -0.28 -30.20 14.13
N ALA A 583 0.33 -31.33 14.50
CA ALA A 583 0.64 -31.66 15.89
C ALA A 583 1.80 -30.80 16.43
N ALA A 584 1.60 -29.48 16.50
CA ALA A 584 2.58 -28.52 17.00
C ALA A 584 2.79 -28.72 18.51
N PRO A 585 3.92 -29.27 18.97
CA PRO A 585 4.20 -29.39 20.41
C PRO A 585 4.12 -28.02 21.09
N ARG A 586 3.77 -28.01 22.39
CA ARG A 586 3.55 -26.80 23.23
C ARG A 586 4.71 -25.78 23.25
N HIS A 587 5.86 -26.07 22.63
CA HIS A 587 6.98 -25.15 22.46
C HIS A 587 6.96 -24.32 21.18
N HIS A 588 6.02 -24.54 20.24
CA HIS A 588 5.78 -23.68 19.06
C HIS A 588 4.85 -22.48 19.35
N GLN A 589 4.21 -22.48 20.53
CA GLN A 589 3.40 -21.36 21.04
C GLN A 589 4.21 -20.49 22.01
N PHE A 590 3.83 -19.22 22.17
CA PHE A 590 4.41 -18.35 23.19
C PHE A 590 4.08 -18.90 24.59
N ARG A 591 5.07 -19.49 25.27
CA ARG A 591 4.88 -20.32 26.49
C ARG A 591 4.25 -19.61 27.70
N SER A 592 4.20 -18.28 27.70
CA SER A 592 3.55 -17.48 28.75
C SER A 592 2.96 -16.20 28.14
N ILE A 593 1.87 -15.71 28.74
CA ILE A 593 1.26 -14.43 28.38
C ILE A 593 1.62 -13.41 29.48
N HIS A 594 2.92 -13.10 29.60
CA HIS A 594 3.33 -11.95 30.42
C HIS A 594 3.02 -10.66 29.65
N PRO A 595 2.38 -9.64 30.25
CA PRO A 595 2.02 -8.40 29.55
C PRO A 595 3.21 -7.75 28.83
N ASP A 596 4.37 -7.77 29.47
CA ASP A 596 5.62 -7.16 28.98
C ASP A 596 6.20 -7.85 27.73
N MET A 597 5.72 -9.04 27.33
CA MET A 597 6.19 -9.67 26.08
C MET A 597 5.63 -9.03 24.81
N PHE A 598 4.64 -8.14 24.94
CA PHE A 598 3.85 -7.58 23.84
C PHE A 598 3.81 -6.04 23.89
N ALA A 599 3.24 -5.42 22.85
CA ALA A 599 3.24 -3.98 22.62
C ALA A 599 1.85 -3.48 22.19
N GLY A 600 0.85 -3.66 23.05
CA GLY A 600 -0.53 -3.24 22.83
C GLY A 600 -1.53 -4.36 23.07
N GLU A 601 -2.77 -4.15 22.60
CA GLU A 601 -3.89 -5.08 22.80
C GLU A 601 -3.71 -6.39 22.02
N ILE A 602 -4.04 -7.49 22.71
CA ILE A 602 -3.90 -8.86 22.25
C ILE A 602 -5.30 -9.50 22.22
N PHE A 603 -5.65 -10.20 21.14
CA PHE A 603 -6.92 -10.91 21.06
C PHE A 603 -6.91 -12.19 21.93
N PRO A 604 -8.04 -12.63 22.52
CA PRO A 604 -8.08 -13.85 23.32
C PRO A 604 -7.80 -15.10 22.48
N GLU A 605 -7.16 -16.11 23.08
CA GLU A 605 -6.57 -17.28 22.39
C GLU A 605 -7.47 -17.96 21.35
N LEU A 606 -8.77 -18.10 21.64
CA LEU A 606 -9.72 -18.79 20.75
C LEU A 606 -9.87 -18.08 19.40
N TYR A 607 -9.80 -16.74 19.39
CA TYR A 607 -10.24 -15.87 18.30
C TYR A 607 -9.09 -15.34 17.42
N THR A 608 -7.84 -15.77 17.64
CA THR A 608 -6.74 -15.34 16.75
C THR A 608 -6.99 -15.86 15.34
N THR A 609 -7.07 -14.95 14.37
CA THR A 609 -7.48 -15.24 12.99
C THR A 609 -6.53 -16.22 12.31
N THR A 610 -7.09 -17.17 11.54
CA THR A 610 -6.55 -17.60 10.23
C THR A 610 -7.56 -18.34 9.33
N ALA A 611 -8.82 -18.52 9.74
CA ALA A 611 -9.90 -19.03 8.86
C ALA A 611 -10.04 -18.28 7.51
N ALA A 612 -9.42 -17.11 7.39
CA ALA A 612 -9.29 -16.32 6.17
C ALA A 612 -8.15 -16.75 5.20
N LEU A 613 -7.29 -17.68 5.58
CA LEU A 613 -6.14 -18.17 4.80
C LEU A 613 -6.08 -19.70 4.68
N ASP A 614 -6.94 -20.42 5.40
CA ASP A 614 -6.89 -21.87 5.49
C ASP A 614 -7.33 -22.54 4.15
N ASP A 615 -6.51 -23.52 3.74
CA ASP A 615 -6.61 -24.53 2.66
C ASP A 615 -6.65 -24.09 1.18
N GLU A 616 -5.61 -24.46 0.42
CA GLU A 616 -5.72 -24.85 -1.01
C GLU A 616 -5.76 -26.41 -1.06
N GLU A 617 -6.72 -26.96 -1.80
CA GLU A 617 -6.80 -28.36 -2.30
C GLU A 617 -6.67 -29.53 -1.30
N GLU A 618 -7.79 -29.91 -0.67
CA GLU A 618 -8.05 -31.32 -0.35
C GLU A 618 -8.33 -32.09 -1.65
N SER A 619 -7.49 -33.08 -1.97
CA SER A 619 -7.86 -34.17 -2.87
C SER A 619 -8.76 -35.16 -2.11
N PRO A 620 -9.84 -35.69 -2.72
CA PRO A 620 -10.72 -36.63 -2.04
C PRO A 620 -10.07 -38.01 -1.93
N GLU A 621 -9.29 -38.21 -0.87
CA GLU A 621 -9.00 -39.55 -0.35
C GLU A 621 -10.25 -40.05 0.39
N VAL A 622 -10.61 -41.31 0.16
CA VAL A 622 -11.84 -41.90 0.72
C VAL A 622 -11.56 -42.36 2.15
N GLU A 623 -12.39 -41.91 3.10
CA GLU A 623 -12.39 -42.47 4.45
C GLU A 623 -12.83 -43.93 4.41
N GLU A 624 -11.91 -44.86 4.74
CA GLU A 624 -12.26 -46.19 5.25
C GLU A 624 -11.99 -46.20 6.76
N ASP A 625 -13.01 -46.50 7.56
CA ASP A 625 -12.92 -46.50 9.02
C ASP A 625 -11.89 -47.51 9.55
N PRO A 626 -11.01 -47.11 10.50
CA PRO A 626 -10.16 -48.06 11.20
C PRO A 626 -11.00 -48.91 12.18
N PRO A 627 -10.96 -50.25 12.10
CA PRO A 627 -11.74 -51.10 13.00
C PRO A 627 -11.21 -51.06 14.45
N GLU A 628 -12.12 -51.34 15.39
CA GLU A 628 -11.82 -51.44 16.83
C GLU A 628 -10.77 -52.53 17.13
N ILE A 629 -9.91 -52.30 18.12
CA ILE A 629 -8.91 -53.25 18.60
C ILE A 629 -9.16 -53.52 20.09
N GLU A 630 -9.65 -54.71 20.41
CA GLU A 630 -9.69 -55.23 21.79
C GLU A 630 -8.27 -55.61 22.28
N GLU A 631 -8.10 -55.60 23.61
CA GLU A 631 -6.81 -55.91 24.27
C GLU A 631 -6.47 -57.41 24.25
N CYS A 632 -5.16 -57.74 24.14
CA CYS A 632 -4.64 -59.04 24.56
C CYS A 632 -3.15 -58.96 24.99
N GLU A 633 -2.81 -59.68 26.06
CA GLU A 633 -1.46 -59.71 26.65
C GLU A 633 -0.49 -60.71 25.97
N PRO A 634 0.84 -60.57 26.17
CA PRO A 634 1.84 -61.34 25.43
C PRO A 634 2.22 -62.71 26.03
N SER A 635 2.64 -63.64 25.17
CA SER A 635 3.34 -64.88 25.55
C SER A 635 4.23 -65.43 24.40
N PRO A 636 5.26 -66.27 24.66
CA PRO A 636 6.50 -66.15 23.89
C PRO A 636 6.97 -67.37 23.05
N SER A 637 7.52 -67.07 21.85
CA SER A 637 8.52 -67.84 21.08
C SER A 637 8.06 -69.18 20.45
N PRO A 638 8.84 -69.84 19.54
CA PRO A 638 10.13 -69.45 18.94
C PRO A 638 10.13 -69.40 17.37
N ARG A 639 11.30 -69.11 16.77
CA ARG A 639 11.53 -69.08 15.30
C ARG A 639 11.56 -70.49 14.68
N PRO A 640 11.36 -70.60 13.33
CA PRO A 640 12.52 -71.02 12.52
C PRO A 640 12.67 -70.38 11.11
N ALA A 641 13.92 -70.40 10.63
CA ALA A 641 14.42 -70.49 9.23
C ALA A 641 13.92 -69.57 8.09
N LEU A 642 14.89 -69.12 7.27
CA LEU A 642 14.67 -68.58 5.91
C LEU A 642 14.28 -69.70 4.93
N SER A 643 13.43 -69.40 3.95
CA SER A 643 13.36 -70.13 2.66
C SER A 643 12.77 -69.28 1.53
N ALA A 644 13.19 -69.61 0.30
CA ALA A 644 12.99 -68.94 -0.99
C ALA A 644 11.68 -68.16 -1.27
N LEU A 645 11.84 -67.03 -1.96
CA LEU A 645 10.79 -66.35 -2.76
C LEU A 645 10.48 -67.13 -4.06
N PRO A 646 9.22 -67.06 -4.52
CA PRO A 646 8.89 -66.92 -5.95
C PRO A 646 8.26 -65.54 -6.23
N ALA A 647 8.55 -64.95 -7.39
CA ALA A 647 8.09 -63.61 -7.75
C ALA A 647 6.87 -63.59 -8.70
N PRO A 648 5.94 -62.62 -8.56
CA PRO A 648 5.02 -62.19 -9.62
C PRO A 648 5.68 -61.16 -10.56
N GLN A 649 5.10 -60.96 -11.75
CA GLN A 649 5.57 -60.02 -12.78
C GLN A 649 4.94 -58.61 -12.67
N PRO A 650 5.51 -57.58 -13.35
CA PRO A 650 5.27 -56.18 -12.99
C PRO A 650 4.02 -55.54 -13.64
N SER A 651 3.58 -54.42 -13.06
CA SER A 651 2.66 -53.44 -13.65
C SER A 651 3.20 -52.00 -13.43
N PRO A 652 2.87 -51.02 -14.30
CA PRO A 652 3.77 -49.89 -14.55
C PRO A 652 3.51 -48.63 -13.70
N LYS A 653 4.52 -48.18 -12.94
CA LYS A 653 4.67 -46.81 -12.39
C LYS A 653 6.16 -46.45 -12.17
N GLU A 654 6.88 -45.98 -13.19
CA GLU A 654 8.30 -45.54 -13.08
C GLU A 654 8.58 -44.07 -13.44
N ASP A 655 7.62 -43.33 -13.98
CA ASP A 655 7.83 -41.94 -14.48
C ASP A 655 8.11 -40.87 -13.39
N SER A 656 8.00 -41.23 -12.10
CA SER A 656 8.15 -40.28 -10.98
C SER A 656 9.55 -40.24 -10.35
N LEU A 657 10.42 -41.23 -10.61
CA LEU A 657 11.78 -41.28 -10.04
C LEU A 657 12.82 -40.67 -10.98
N THR A 658 12.69 -40.91 -12.28
CA THR A 658 13.60 -40.43 -13.33
C THR A 658 13.71 -38.90 -13.39
N THR A 659 12.64 -38.18 -13.02
CA THR A 659 12.60 -36.72 -12.96
C THR A 659 13.36 -36.12 -11.77
N LEU A 660 13.51 -36.85 -10.66
CA LEU A 660 14.29 -36.41 -9.49
C LEU A 660 15.80 -36.57 -9.71
N ASP A 661 16.24 -37.72 -10.23
CA ASP A 661 17.66 -37.96 -10.56
C ASP A 661 18.19 -36.95 -11.61
N SER A 662 17.36 -36.60 -12.58
CA SER A 662 17.66 -35.57 -13.60
C SER A 662 17.99 -34.20 -12.97
N GLN A 663 17.23 -33.79 -11.95
CA GLN A 663 17.47 -32.53 -11.24
C GLN A 663 18.72 -32.61 -10.33
N TYR A 664 18.93 -33.75 -9.66
CA TYR A 664 20.11 -33.98 -8.83
C TYR A 664 21.43 -33.97 -9.63
N TYR A 665 21.43 -34.59 -10.83
CA TYR A 665 22.57 -34.53 -11.75
C TYR A 665 22.83 -33.10 -12.25
N SER A 666 21.77 -32.35 -12.58
CA SER A 666 21.89 -30.97 -13.04
C SER A 666 22.51 -30.05 -11.98
N TYR A 667 22.10 -30.21 -10.71
CA TYR A 667 22.58 -29.39 -9.60
C TYR A 667 24.03 -29.71 -9.22
N THR A 668 24.41 -30.99 -9.21
CA THR A 668 25.78 -31.43 -8.90
C THR A 668 26.79 -31.03 -9.97
N VAL A 669 26.41 -31.08 -11.26
CA VAL A 669 27.25 -30.56 -12.36
C VAL A 669 27.44 -29.04 -12.25
N ALA A 670 26.37 -28.28 -11.97
CA ALA A 670 26.46 -26.82 -11.78
C ALA A 670 27.38 -26.44 -10.59
N LEU A 671 27.30 -27.18 -9.49
CA LEU A 671 28.19 -27.01 -8.34
C LEU A 671 29.65 -27.36 -8.68
N GLY A 672 29.88 -28.47 -9.40
CA GLY A 672 31.22 -28.87 -9.85
C GLY A 672 31.88 -27.84 -10.77
N VAL A 673 31.12 -27.28 -11.72
CA VAL A 673 31.62 -26.24 -12.64
C VAL A 673 31.92 -24.93 -11.90
N THR A 674 31.08 -24.50 -10.97
CA THR A 674 31.31 -23.26 -10.20
C THR A 674 32.49 -23.38 -9.23
N VAL A 675 32.65 -24.51 -8.53
CA VAL A 675 33.84 -24.80 -7.72
C VAL A 675 35.10 -24.88 -8.59
N GLY A 676 35.05 -25.56 -9.73
CA GLY A 676 36.17 -25.65 -10.67
C GLY A 676 36.62 -24.30 -11.20
N ALA A 677 35.68 -23.43 -11.60
CA ALA A 677 35.95 -22.06 -12.02
C ALA A 677 36.55 -21.20 -10.89
N GLY A 678 36.04 -21.34 -9.66
CA GLY A 678 36.59 -20.66 -8.48
C GLY A 678 38.05 -21.06 -8.19
N CYS A 679 38.34 -22.36 -8.19
CA CYS A 679 39.70 -22.88 -8.03
C CYS A 679 40.64 -22.42 -9.15
N PHE A 680 40.18 -22.39 -10.40
CA PHE A 680 40.97 -21.91 -11.53
C PHE A 680 41.30 -20.41 -11.40
N LEU A 681 40.33 -19.56 -11.07
CA LEU A 681 40.54 -18.13 -10.85
C LEU A 681 41.46 -17.86 -9.65
N LEU A 682 41.37 -18.64 -8.59
CA LEU A 682 42.27 -18.54 -7.43
C LEU A 682 43.71 -18.92 -7.82
N ALA A 683 43.90 -20.02 -8.57
CA ALA A 683 45.22 -20.41 -9.09
C ALA A 683 45.81 -19.35 -10.04
N LEU A 684 44.99 -18.76 -10.92
CA LEU A 684 45.40 -17.71 -11.85
C LEU A 684 45.84 -16.45 -11.07
N ASN A 685 45.09 -16.04 -10.04
CA ASN A 685 45.50 -14.95 -9.15
C ASN A 685 46.83 -15.24 -8.42
N VAL A 686 47.02 -16.46 -7.90
CA VAL A 686 48.29 -16.86 -7.27
C VAL A 686 49.45 -16.81 -8.27
N LEU A 687 49.27 -17.24 -9.52
CA LEU A 687 50.28 -17.15 -10.57
C LEU A 687 50.60 -15.69 -10.95
N VAL A 688 49.60 -14.80 -11.00
CA VAL A 688 49.80 -13.36 -11.22
C VAL A 688 50.60 -12.73 -10.08
N PHE A 689 50.25 -13.03 -8.82
CA PHE A 689 51.02 -12.56 -7.66
C PHE A 689 52.45 -13.12 -7.65
N ALA A 690 52.66 -14.39 -8.00
CA ALA A 690 53.99 -14.98 -8.14
C ALA A 690 54.80 -14.31 -9.26
N GLY A 691 54.19 -14.03 -10.42
CA GLY A 691 54.81 -13.30 -11.52
C GLY A 691 55.24 -11.89 -11.13
N ILE A 692 54.36 -11.15 -10.44
CA ILE A 692 54.66 -9.82 -9.90
C ILE A 692 55.79 -9.90 -8.84
N TYR A 693 55.77 -10.90 -7.96
CA TYR A 693 56.80 -11.12 -6.95
C TYR A 693 58.17 -11.40 -7.59
N LEU A 694 58.24 -12.25 -8.61
CA LEU A 694 59.46 -12.55 -9.37
C LEU A 694 59.98 -11.35 -10.15
N GLN A 695 59.11 -10.54 -10.77
CA GLN A 695 59.51 -9.27 -11.38
C GLN A 695 60.06 -8.28 -10.33
N ARG A 696 59.42 -8.18 -9.16
CA ARG A 696 59.86 -7.31 -8.05
C ARG A 696 61.17 -7.80 -7.43
N GLY A 697 61.42 -9.11 -7.44
CA GLY A 697 62.70 -9.73 -7.13
C GLY A 697 63.80 -9.31 -8.12
N ARG A 698 63.57 -9.49 -9.43
CA ARG A 698 64.51 -9.07 -10.49
C ARG A 698 64.82 -7.57 -10.46
N ARG A 699 63.85 -6.72 -10.12
CA ARG A 699 64.07 -5.27 -9.92
C ARG A 699 64.78 -4.92 -8.59
N ARG A 700 64.78 -5.80 -7.58
CA ARG A 700 65.57 -5.63 -6.35
C ARG A 700 67.03 -6.04 -6.54
N THR A 701 67.32 -7.06 -7.35
CA THR A 701 68.70 -7.48 -7.66
C THR A 701 69.50 -6.45 -8.46
N THR A 702 68.87 -5.59 -9.26
CA THR A 702 69.54 -4.49 -9.98
C THR A 702 69.81 -3.24 -9.13
N HIS A 703 69.22 -3.12 -7.94
CA HIS A 703 69.37 -1.93 -7.07
C HIS A 703 70.15 -2.18 -5.75
N ARG A 704 70.83 -3.33 -5.61
CA ARG A 704 71.73 -3.60 -4.48
C ARG A 704 73.11 -4.13 -4.93
N ARG A 705 74.02 -3.20 -5.23
CA ARG A 705 75.45 -3.34 -4.88
C ARG A 705 75.91 -2.10 -4.12
N PRO A 706 76.81 -2.23 -3.13
CA PRO A 706 77.08 -1.18 -2.15
C PRO A 706 78.06 -0.12 -2.67
N ARG A 707 77.88 1.11 -2.19
CA ARG A 707 78.90 2.16 -2.22
C ARG A 707 79.80 1.95 -1.00
N ARG A 708 81.08 1.62 -1.21
CA ARG A 708 82.10 1.53 -0.15
C ARG A 708 83.03 2.74 -0.24
N GLU A 709 83.65 3.11 0.87
CA GLU A 709 84.59 4.24 0.91
C GLU A 709 85.85 4.00 0.08
N GLY A 710 86.56 5.08 -0.28
CA GLY A 710 87.72 5.01 -1.16
C GLY A 710 89.05 4.96 -0.41
N SER A 711 90.11 4.54 -1.12
CA SER A 711 91.43 5.17 -1.01
C SER A 711 92.31 4.84 -2.22
N CYS A 712 93.15 5.81 -2.58
CA CYS A 712 94.42 5.76 -3.32
C CYS A 712 94.68 4.82 -4.53
N ASN A 713 95.29 5.45 -5.54
CA ASN A 713 96.31 4.92 -6.47
C ASN A 713 95.86 3.93 -7.58
N SER A 714 96.44 3.95 -8.80
CA SER A 714 97.24 4.98 -9.49
C SER A 714 97.51 4.56 -10.94
N ARG A 715 97.54 5.51 -11.91
CA ARG A 715 98.28 5.47 -13.22
C ARG A 715 97.93 4.28 -14.18
N THR A 716 97.89 4.38 -15.52
CA THR A 716 98.42 5.38 -16.47
C THR A 716 97.79 5.27 -17.88
N ARG A 717 97.70 6.41 -18.60
CA ARG A 717 97.91 6.62 -20.07
C ARG A 717 97.02 5.99 -21.17
N ALA A 718 96.92 6.76 -22.27
CA ALA A 718 96.35 6.50 -23.61
C ALA A 718 94.84 6.17 -23.65
N GLY A 719 94.04 6.58 -24.64
CA GLY A 719 94.27 7.27 -25.93
C GLY A 719 93.42 6.58 -27.02
N SER A 720 92.84 7.22 -28.05
CA SER A 720 92.79 8.64 -28.47
C SER A 720 91.79 8.83 -29.64
N LEU A 721 91.42 10.10 -29.94
CA LEU A 721 90.94 10.63 -31.25
C LEU A 721 89.51 10.33 -31.79
N SER A 722 88.88 11.43 -32.28
CA SER A 722 87.96 11.57 -33.45
C SER A 722 86.63 10.78 -33.57
N SER A 723 85.54 11.31 -34.18
CA SER A 723 85.17 12.70 -34.54
C SER A 723 83.71 12.79 -35.05
N ASP A 724 83.05 13.95 -34.87
CA ASP A 724 81.89 14.47 -35.64
C ASP A 724 82.25 14.70 -37.15
N PRO A 725 81.37 15.12 -38.11
CA PRO A 725 80.12 15.91 -37.94
C PRO A 725 78.92 15.79 -38.95
N THR A 726 77.75 16.37 -38.56
CA THR A 726 76.72 17.08 -39.41
C THR A 726 75.92 16.32 -40.52
N THR A 727 74.70 16.69 -40.96
CA THR A 727 73.81 17.89 -40.73
C THR A 727 72.33 17.45 -40.49
N ILE A 728 71.15 17.98 -40.92
CA ILE A 728 70.68 19.08 -41.83
C ILE A 728 69.23 19.59 -41.46
N THR A 729 68.64 20.49 -42.25
CA THR A 729 67.31 21.17 -42.19
C THR A 729 66.09 20.35 -42.71
N SER A 730 64.79 20.72 -42.66
CA SER A 730 63.85 21.63 -41.90
C SER A 730 62.43 21.54 -42.61
N PRO A 731 61.39 22.43 -42.49
CA PRO A 731 60.99 23.44 -41.47
C PRO A 731 59.46 23.53 -41.08
N ARG A 732 59.18 24.17 -39.92
CA ARG A 732 58.07 25.11 -39.55
C ARG A 732 56.56 24.86 -39.84
N LYS A 733 55.73 25.01 -38.79
CA LYS A 733 54.83 26.19 -38.49
C LYS A 733 54.10 26.03 -37.12
N SER A 734 54.39 26.86 -36.09
CA SER A 734 53.64 28.07 -35.61
C SER A 734 52.26 27.81 -34.95
N THR A 735 52.04 27.78 -33.61
CA THR A 735 52.18 28.74 -32.47
C THR A 735 50.96 29.63 -32.16
N LEU A 736 50.54 29.70 -30.87
CA LEU A 736 49.67 30.75 -30.31
C LEU A 736 50.00 31.06 -28.81
N LYS A 737 49.47 32.17 -28.26
CA LYS A 737 49.83 32.83 -26.97
C LYS A 737 48.65 32.83 -25.97
N ARG A 738 48.84 32.64 -24.65
CA ARG A 738 49.24 33.58 -23.55
C ARG A 738 48.27 34.73 -23.26
N SER A 739 47.82 34.84 -21.99
CA SER A 739 47.26 36.02 -21.31
C SER A 739 47.75 36.07 -19.83
N SER A 740 47.56 37.19 -19.12
CA SER A 740 48.01 37.41 -17.71
C SER A 740 47.25 38.57 -17.02
N GLU A 741 47.50 38.82 -15.72
CA GLU A 741 46.90 39.85 -14.83
C GLU A 741 47.23 41.32 -15.25
N SER A 742 46.74 42.43 -14.64
CA SER A 742 45.97 42.74 -13.39
C SER A 742 44.87 43.82 -13.67
N GLU A 743 44.15 44.55 -12.79
CA GLU A 743 44.10 44.95 -11.34
C GLU A 743 42.62 44.95 -10.84
N LEU A 744 42.17 45.06 -9.57
CA LEU A 744 42.67 45.51 -8.23
C LEU A 744 42.35 46.99 -7.83
N LYS A 745 41.48 47.21 -6.80
CA LYS A 745 41.43 48.46 -5.98
C LYS A 745 40.71 48.32 -4.60
N GLU A 746 41.52 48.31 -3.53
CA GLU A 746 41.35 48.86 -2.15
C GLU A 746 40.12 48.60 -1.22
N ARG A 747 40.33 48.80 0.10
CA ARG A 747 39.38 48.65 1.25
C ARG A 747 39.31 49.97 2.07
N PRO A 748 38.52 50.03 3.17
CA PRO A 748 39.17 49.76 4.49
C PRO A 748 38.34 48.99 5.54
N ASN A 749 39.09 48.49 6.52
CA ASN A 749 38.80 47.76 7.79
C ASN A 749 37.44 47.96 8.52
N ASN A 750 36.91 46.88 9.14
CA ASN A 750 37.09 46.66 10.60
C ASN A 750 36.59 45.30 11.15
N ALA A 751 37.11 44.95 12.34
CA ALA A 751 36.61 44.01 13.37
C ALA A 751 36.39 42.49 13.08
N ALA A 752 37.05 41.69 13.93
CA ALA A 752 36.65 40.35 14.42
C ALA A 752 36.62 40.45 15.99
N PRO A 753 36.28 39.45 16.85
CA PRO A 753 36.19 37.98 16.68
C PRO A 753 34.85 37.43 17.28
N PRO A 754 34.70 36.20 17.86
CA PRO A 754 35.56 35.00 17.90
C PRO A 754 34.88 33.66 17.51
N LYS A 755 35.71 32.62 17.36
CA LYS A 755 35.29 31.21 17.23
C LYS A 755 35.05 30.58 18.62
N LYS A 756 34.02 29.74 18.77
CA LYS A 756 33.93 28.81 19.92
C LYS A 756 34.75 27.54 19.65
N ARG A 757 35.52 27.09 20.65
CA ARG A 757 36.02 25.70 20.73
C ARG A 757 34.86 24.78 21.15
N VAL A 758 34.90 23.55 20.67
CA VAL A 758 34.28 22.39 21.34
C VAL A 758 35.42 21.49 21.78
N GLN A 759 35.46 21.10 23.05
CA GLN A 759 36.37 20.06 23.50
C GLN A 759 35.76 18.70 23.19
N ILE A 760 36.55 17.83 22.57
CA ILE A 760 36.30 16.39 22.58
C ILE A 760 36.94 15.88 23.87
N GLN A 761 36.20 15.11 24.66
CA GLN A 761 36.71 14.43 25.84
C GLN A 761 36.65 12.93 25.56
N GLU A 762 37.83 12.31 25.47
CA GLU A 762 37.95 10.87 25.27
C GLU A 762 37.56 10.12 26.54
N ILE A 763 36.84 9.01 26.38
CA ILE A 763 36.75 7.94 27.37
C ILE A 763 37.24 6.69 26.66
N SER A 764 38.11 5.93 27.34
CA SER A 764 38.87 4.82 26.77
C SER A 764 38.03 3.59 26.46
N VAL A 765 38.52 2.82 25.48
CA VAL A 765 38.08 1.46 25.11
C VAL A 765 38.36 0.46 26.23
#